data_AF-A0A7W5LNJ7-F1
#
_entry.id   AF-A0A7W5LNJ7-F1
#
_cell.length_a   1.000
_cell.length_b   1.000
_cell.length_c   1.000
_cell.angle_alpha   90.00
_cell.angle_beta   90.00
_cell.angle_gamma   90.00
#
_symmetry.space_group_name_H-M   'P 1'
#
loop_
_entity.id
_entity.type
_entity.pdbx_description
1 polymer ?
#
loop_
_entity_poly.entity_id
_entity_poly.type
_entity_poly.pdbx_seq_one_letter_code
_entity_poly.pdbx_strand_id
1 'polypeptide(L)'
;MQRHLLIFIVSTAMGLGIGTFYVTNTQPIYSATTRLVMDPEQGRIASQDALSGTVIIEAAEIASQVEIVKSEAIARAVIEKLNLSQDPEIVGGMSWQSALRDKVRGLIAYFKHSSDEPVKVAPTEDDLMRRTMASFLSRVSVNRVGQSYILEIGYNSIDPRKAALAANAIAAAYIRTGLTERASAAQSGAKWLETRLIEVGRQAREAAMSVEEFRAKNGIMEISSSSSLDQQQLSEISSQALAARAQTAAESAKLATLNRLMAGEKVEGDVDETINNPRIQKLQEDLGAATTRLNNLASRYDAGNPAIAAAQDEIDRLKSEMQKEFGRIQAVYRSNLEVAQTREQLLNDELASLTETGTDKNLARVELSEMESRATTYRRMYESILQQLIGALQKESFPLGNARIVTAAAVPLAKTWPKSSIVIPFSAMLGLAAGLGIALLRDGMDRRVSSSEKLRRELGISSLGHVPVYAGPSFVPGHVVAGGTSWRRTMSPLRSVLDTPYSQFSEALRRVKHSVDSAFQPNAPMVIGITSVGTGEGKTTIATNLAQLYQNEGASVVLVDADFLNARLSGVAMESGADFGMEVLRMNEVPRRYSVAHENGLSIATIEHDPEADRQAAQAYSNGVPVVTVDETEKSVAAFQRYGHLPALKAEIDLLRRRYKVVIVDMSAFEDSADTRVICSYLEGIVVVVGHTNKMTVERLSDALASFGTTPINILGIIANRSSEKRRHGERRHWWRKPQPRETRFSDRRLEGRPSGRPVKLVVGIASTGRRDILSSILPHIARQTRKPDEVVVCLASPEDIDQSCMRDLDFPVRVLISERGLCRQRNRILDNIPDAEIILFLDDDFLMTPNYLEETERLFQLHPDIVMCTGTVLADGITGPGISVRDGLRLVESKSRRRSEPVARFQPVYNAYGCNMAIRTTIIKAGNLRFDENLPFYGWLEDVDFSRLVARYGQVVSAKQLEGVHLGTKVGRSPGVRLGYSQIANPVYLMRKRTMSVRHASIQIGRNLIANLVKAWRPEPWVDRKGRLKGNAMACLDLLTGKLAPQNVEALE
;
A
#
# COMPACT_ATOMS: atom_id res chain seq x y z
N MET A 1 -9.65 4.26 25.07
CA MET A 1 -9.18 5.66 24.87
C MET A 1 -9.14 6.47 26.16
N GLN A 2 -10.24 6.70 26.90
CA GLN A 2 -10.21 7.53 28.13
C GLN A 2 -9.21 7.06 29.21
N ARG A 3 -9.01 5.74 29.37
CA ARG A 3 -8.00 5.17 30.28
C ARG A 3 -6.53 5.49 29.92
N HIS A 4 -6.25 5.81 28.66
CA HIS A 4 -4.89 6.00 28.15
C HIS A 4 -4.66 7.41 27.59
N LEU A 5 -5.56 8.35 27.88
CA LEU A 5 -5.46 9.74 27.42
C LEU A 5 -4.13 10.37 27.83
N LEU A 6 -3.69 10.12 29.06
CA LEU A 6 -2.41 10.62 29.58
C LEU A 6 -1.21 10.06 28.82
N ILE A 7 -1.26 8.79 28.40
CA ILE A 7 -0.21 8.16 27.58
C ILE A 7 -0.14 8.86 26.21
N PHE A 8 -1.29 9.11 25.58
CA PHE A 8 -1.33 9.81 24.30
C PHE A 8 -0.77 11.23 24.39
N ILE A 9 -1.14 11.98 25.43
CA ILE A 9 -0.67 13.35 25.64
C ILE A 9 0.84 13.38 25.86
N VAL A 10 1.37 12.55 26.76
CA VAL A 10 2.81 12.51 27.08
C VAL A 10 3.64 12.08 25.87
N SER A 11 3.23 11.03 25.15
CA SER A 11 3.97 10.56 23.97
C SER A 11 3.94 11.59 22.83
N THR A 12 2.82 12.29 22.64
CA THR A 12 2.72 13.37 21.63
C THR A 12 3.58 14.58 22.02
N ALA A 13 3.58 14.98 23.30
CA ALA A 13 4.43 16.05 23.81
C ALA A 13 5.93 15.72 23.66
N MET A 14 6.32 14.47 23.93
CA MET A 14 7.69 14.00 23.72
C MET A 14 8.09 14.03 22.23
N GLY A 15 7.18 13.60 21.35
CA GLY A 15 7.38 13.70 19.89
C GLY A 15 7.60 15.15 19.45
N LEU A 16 6.76 16.08 19.89
CA LEU A 16 6.91 17.52 19.63
C LEU A 16 8.22 18.09 20.18
N GLY A 17 8.63 17.66 21.39
CA GLY A 17 9.90 18.05 21.99
C GLY A 17 11.10 17.64 21.14
N ILE A 18 11.12 16.38 20.68
CA ILE A 18 12.18 15.87 19.78
C ILE A 18 12.17 16.61 18.44
N GLY A 19 11.00 16.84 17.84
CA GLY A 19 10.86 17.57 16.59
C GLY A 19 11.36 19.01 16.68
N THR A 20 11.03 19.69 17.78
CA THR A 20 11.48 21.06 18.05
C THR A 20 12.99 21.10 18.25
N PHE A 21 13.53 20.22 19.09
CA PHE A 21 14.97 20.08 19.32
C PHE A 21 15.75 19.84 18.01
N TYR A 22 15.21 18.99 17.13
CA TYR A 22 15.79 18.74 15.82
C TYR A 22 15.82 20.01 14.94
N VAL A 23 14.71 20.75 14.87
CA VAL A 23 14.61 21.97 14.04
C VAL A 23 15.54 23.08 14.54
N THR A 24 15.75 23.18 15.85
CA THR A 24 16.62 24.20 16.45
C THR A 24 18.10 23.83 16.40
N ASN A 25 18.44 22.54 16.50
CA ASN A 25 19.83 22.08 16.57
C ASN A 25 20.45 21.76 15.20
N THR A 26 19.62 21.59 14.17
CA THR A 26 20.13 21.26 12.83
C THR A 26 20.48 22.52 12.03
N GLN A 27 21.66 22.53 11.41
CA GLN A 27 22.13 23.65 10.60
C GLN A 27 21.17 23.94 9.42
N PRO A 28 20.80 25.21 9.20
CA PRO A 28 19.93 25.60 8.10
C PRO A 28 20.66 25.47 6.76
N ILE A 29 19.96 24.96 5.76
CA ILE A 29 20.44 24.90 4.37
C ILE A 29 19.60 25.85 3.54
N TYR A 30 20.26 26.70 2.78
CA TYR A 30 19.70 27.65 1.83
C TYR A 30 20.01 27.22 0.41
N SER A 31 19.01 27.24 -0.45
CA SER A 31 19.13 26.90 -1.87
C SER A 31 18.81 28.13 -2.70
N ALA A 32 19.69 28.47 -3.64
CA ALA A 32 19.47 29.54 -4.61
C ALA A 32 19.55 28.96 -6.02
N THR A 33 18.65 29.36 -6.91
CA THR A 33 18.58 28.83 -8.28
C THR A 33 18.67 29.95 -9.31
N THR A 34 19.46 29.72 -10.35
CA THR A 34 19.54 30.57 -11.55
C THR A 34 18.95 29.80 -12.72
N ARG A 35 18.24 30.52 -13.60
CA ARG A 35 17.57 29.94 -14.77
C ARG A 35 18.26 30.40 -16.04
N LEU A 36 18.70 29.44 -16.83
CA LEU A 36 19.39 29.62 -18.09
C LEU A 36 18.51 29.09 -19.22
N VAL A 37 18.30 29.86 -20.28
CA VAL A 37 17.63 29.36 -21.49
C VAL A 37 18.68 29.06 -22.56
N MET A 38 18.53 27.90 -23.19
CA MET A 38 19.31 27.50 -24.35
C MET A 38 18.54 27.87 -25.63
N ASP A 39 19.25 28.41 -26.62
CA ASP A 39 18.66 28.82 -27.89
C ASP A 39 18.65 27.64 -28.89
N PRO A 40 17.47 27.15 -29.33
CA PRO A 40 17.37 25.99 -30.22
C PRO A 40 17.62 26.30 -31.71
N GLU A 41 17.64 27.56 -32.14
CA GLU A 41 17.59 27.89 -33.57
C GLU A 41 18.86 27.57 -34.37
N GLN A 42 20.01 27.35 -33.74
CA GLN A 42 21.27 27.16 -34.51
C GLN A 42 21.68 25.71 -34.75
N GLY A 43 21.10 24.72 -34.04
CA GLY A 43 21.24 23.31 -34.39
C GLY A 43 20.67 23.00 -35.78
N ARG A 44 19.70 23.81 -36.25
CA ARG A 44 19.08 23.71 -37.58
C ARG A 44 19.92 24.29 -38.71
N ILE A 45 20.89 25.16 -38.43
CA ILE A 45 21.68 25.88 -39.46
C ILE A 45 22.92 25.07 -39.87
N ALA A 46 23.38 24.13 -39.03
CA ALA A 46 24.49 23.22 -39.36
C ALA A 46 24.05 22.00 -40.20
N SER A 47 22.76 21.69 -40.25
CA SER A 47 22.20 20.57 -41.02
C SER A 47 21.42 21.10 -42.23
N GLN A 48 22.00 21.04 -43.42
CA GLN A 48 21.31 21.34 -44.68
C GLN A 48 20.25 20.30 -45.09
N ASP A 49 19.94 19.30 -44.26
CA ASP A 49 18.98 18.23 -44.56
C ASP A 49 17.59 18.44 -43.92
N ALA A 50 16.97 19.58 -44.22
CA ALA A 50 15.60 19.88 -43.78
C ALA A 50 14.51 19.34 -44.73
N LEU A 51 14.74 18.20 -45.39
CA LEU A 51 13.75 17.54 -46.27
C LEU A 51 13.13 16.25 -45.67
N SER A 52 13.68 15.71 -44.59
CA SER A 52 13.11 14.54 -43.91
C SER A 52 12.54 14.95 -42.56
N GLY A 53 11.29 15.40 -42.57
CA GLY A 53 10.55 15.80 -41.37
C GLY A 53 10.34 14.64 -40.39
N THR A 54 11.31 14.37 -39.52
CA THR A 54 11.14 13.72 -38.21
C THR A 54 12.42 13.92 -37.41
N VAL A 55 12.39 14.78 -36.39
CA VAL A 55 13.47 14.90 -35.41
C VAL A 55 12.92 14.48 -34.05
N ILE A 56 13.31 13.29 -33.58
CA ILE A 56 13.14 12.82 -32.20
C ILE A 56 14.54 12.67 -31.61
N ILE A 57 15.27 13.78 -31.41
CA ILE A 57 16.49 13.83 -30.60
C ILE A 57 16.55 15.17 -29.85
N GLU A 58 15.59 15.44 -28.97
CA GLU A 58 15.51 16.71 -28.21
C GLU A 58 15.73 16.52 -26.70
N ALA A 59 15.58 15.28 -26.19
CA ALA A 59 15.80 14.96 -24.78
C ALA A 59 17.27 14.59 -24.47
N ALA A 60 17.94 13.89 -25.38
CA ALA A 60 19.34 13.49 -25.23
C ALA A 60 20.29 14.70 -25.25
N GLU A 61 20.03 15.67 -26.13
CA GLU A 61 20.83 16.89 -26.22
C GLU A 61 20.79 17.69 -24.91
N ILE A 62 19.59 17.89 -24.35
CA ILE A 62 19.44 18.61 -23.08
C ILE A 62 20.04 17.82 -21.90
N ALA A 63 19.97 16.49 -21.92
CA ALA A 63 20.66 15.67 -20.93
C ALA A 63 22.19 15.83 -20.99
N SER A 64 22.76 15.91 -22.20
CA SER A 64 24.18 16.22 -22.39
C SER A 64 24.53 17.59 -21.83
N GLN A 65 23.68 18.61 -22.05
CA GLN A 65 23.90 19.94 -21.50
C GLN A 65 23.88 19.98 -19.96
N VAL A 66 23.01 19.17 -19.33
CA VAL A 66 23.01 19.01 -17.87
C VAL A 66 24.33 18.46 -17.36
N GLU A 67 24.92 17.48 -18.04
CA GLU A 67 26.20 16.89 -17.65
C GLU A 67 27.39 17.83 -17.94
N ILE A 68 27.33 18.60 -19.03
CA ILE A 68 28.34 19.64 -19.30
C ILE A 68 28.36 20.68 -18.17
N VAL A 69 27.20 21.14 -17.70
CA VAL A 69 27.12 22.08 -16.56
C VAL A 69 27.72 21.49 -15.27
N LYS A 70 27.64 20.16 -15.09
CA LYS A 70 28.23 19.44 -13.96
C LYS A 70 29.69 18.99 -14.18
N SER A 71 30.29 19.35 -15.33
CA SER A 71 31.65 18.94 -15.66
C SER A 71 32.68 19.50 -14.66
N GLU A 72 33.78 18.76 -14.51
CA GLU A 72 34.90 19.17 -13.66
C GLU A 72 35.53 20.50 -14.10
N ALA A 73 35.50 20.80 -15.40
CA ALA A 73 36.04 22.05 -15.95
C ALA A 73 35.29 23.28 -15.41
N ILE A 74 33.95 23.23 -15.41
CA ILE A 74 33.12 24.32 -14.90
C ILE A 74 33.23 24.41 -13.38
N ALA A 75 33.19 23.26 -12.69
CA ALA A 75 33.33 23.23 -11.25
C ALA A 75 34.69 23.77 -10.78
N ARG A 76 35.80 23.40 -11.45
CA ARG A 76 37.14 23.95 -11.18
C ARG A 76 37.18 25.46 -11.37
N ALA A 77 36.68 25.97 -12.50
CA ALA A 77 36.66 27.39 -12.80
C ALA A 77 35.87 28.20 -11.75
N VAL A 78 34.79 27.64 -11.20
CA VAL A 78 34.01 28.27 -10.13
C VAL A 78 34.73 28.19 -8.77
N ILE A 79 35.32 27.03 -8.44
CA ILE A 79 36.07 26.82 -7.19
C ILE A 79 37.25 27.79 -7.09
N GLU A 80 38.01 27.96 -8.17
CA GLU A 80 39.13 28.91 -8.24
C GLU A 80 38.63 30.36 -8.17
N LYS A 81 37.59 30.71 -8.95
CA LYS A 81 37.04 32.07 -8.96
C LYS A 81 36.49 32.52 -7.60
N LEU A 82 35.92 31.60 -6.83
CA LEU A 82 35.33 31.87 -5.52
C LEU A 82 36.25 31.48 -4.35
N ASN A 83 37.49 31.04 -4.62
CA ASN A 83 38.46 30.57 -3.62
C ASN A 83 37.87 29.54 -2.63
N LEU A 84 37.09 28.59 -3.14
CA LEU A 84 36.36 27.60 -2.33
C LEU A 84 37.24 26.48 -1.75
N SER A 85 38.52 26.42 -2.16
CA SER A 85 39.51 25.44 -1.67
C SER A 85 39.93 25.67 -0.21
N GLN A 86 39.63 26.83 0.36
CA GLN A 86 39.90 27.17 1.77
C GLN A 86 38.61 27.27 2.61
N ASP A 87 37.44 27.05 1.98
CA ASP A 87 36.14 27.25 2.64
C ASP A 87 35.85 26.10 3.62
N PRO A 88 35.69 26.37 4.93
CA PRO A 88 35.42 25.33 5.93
C PRO A 88 34.12 24.58 5.66
N GLU A 89 33.16 25.16 4.92
CA GLU A 89 31.95 24.48 4.52
C GLU A 89 32.20 23.36 3.51
N ILE A 90 33.19 23.51 2.62
CA ILE A 90 33.48 22.60 1.50
C ILE A 90 34.65 21.66 1.85
N VAL A 91 35.68 22.18 2.52
CA VAL A 91 36.83 21.42 3.00
C VAL A 91 36.46 20.59 4.24
N GLY A 92 35.59 21.14 5.10
CA GLY A 92 35.12 20.51 6.34
C GLY A 92 33.87 19.64 6.19
N GLY A 93 33.56 19.16 4.98
CA GLY A 93 32.46 18.26 4.66
C GLY A 93 32.61 16.86 5.30
N MET A 94 32.76 16.82 6.62
CA MET A 94 32.76 15.64 7.44
C MET A 94 31.33 15.10 7.43
N SER A 95 31.11 14.06 6.63
CA SER A 95 29.85 13.30 6.60
C SER A 95 29.40 13.02 8.03
N TRP A 96 28.15 13.32 8.37
CA TRP A 96 27.55 13.02 9.68
C TRP A 96 27.75 11.56 10.10
N GLN A 97 27.94 10.64 9.14
CA GLN A 97 28.29 9.24 9.37
C GLN A 97 29.69 9.08 10.00
N SER A 98 30.66 9.90 9.61
CA SER A 98 32.00 9.93 10.21
C SER A 98 32.00 10.56 11.60
N ALA A 99 31.26 11.65 11.83
CA ALA A 99 31.12 12.26 13.16
C ALA A 99 30.40 11.33 14.18
N LEU A 100 29.42 10.55 13.73
CA LEU A 100 28.76 9.54 14.57
C LEU A 100 29.70 8.35 14.83
N ARG A 101 30.43 7.89 13.81
CA ARG A 101 31.40 6.80 13.91
C ARG A 101 32.59 7.16 14.78
N ASP A 102 33.02 8.42 14.79
CA ASP A 102 34.12 8.94 15.61
C ASP A 102 33.70 9.18 17.07
N LYS A 103 32.45 9.61 17.33
CA LYS A 103 31.92 9.62 18.72
C LYS A 103 31.68 8.22 19.27
N VAL A 104 31.23 7.28 18.44
CA VAL A 104 31.09 5.86 18.81
C VAL A 104 32.45 5.21 19.00
N ARG A 105 33.46 5.53 18.17
CA ARG A 105 34.85 5.12 18.38
C ARG A 105 35.47 5.74 19.62
N GLY A 106 35.17 7.00 19.93
CA GLY A 106 35.62 7.66 21.16
C GLY A 106 35.04 6.99 22.41
N LEU A 107 33.78 6.54 22.36
CA LEU A 107 33.16 5.75 23.42
C LEU A 107 33.77 4.33 23.54
N ILE A 108 34.16 3.72 22.41
CA ILE A 108 34.81 2.39 22.36
C ILE A 108 36.29 2.46 22.76
N ALA A 109 36.99 3.56 22.46
CA ALA A 109 38.38 3.81 22.83
C ALA A 109 38.54 4.14 24.32
N TYR A 110 37.53 4.75 24.94
CA TYR A 110 37.47 4.87 26.41
C TYR A 110 37.43 3.51 27.11
N PHE A 111 36.96 2.46 26.41
CA PHE A 111 36.94 1.06 26.89
C PHE A 111 38.10 0.20 26.37
N LYS A 112 39.03 0.74 25.57
CA LYS A 112 40.14 -0.04 25.01
C LYS A 112 41.42 0.80 24.99
N HIS A 113 42.30 0.53 25.96
CA HIS A 113 43.67 1.04 25.98
C HIS A 113 44.44 0.45 24.78
N SER A 114 44.63 1.27 23.74
CA SER A 114 45.67 1.04 22.75
C SER A 114 46.03 2.37 22.12
N SER A 115 47.22 2.84 22.47
CA SER A 115 47.97 3.92 21.82
C SER A 115 48.39 3.48 20.43
N ASP A 116 47.87 4.17 19.40
CA ASP A 116 48.56 4.32 18.12
C ASP A 116 48.01 5.58 17.43
N GLU A 117 48.84 6.62 17.34
CA GLU A 117 48.56 7.79 16.53
C GLU A 117 48.95 7.49 15.07
N PRO A 118 48.01 7.53 14.11
CA PRO A 118 48.39 7.51 12.71
C PRO A 118 48.89 8.89 12.29
N VAL A 119 50.10 8.92 11.76
CA VAL A 119 50.75 10.08 11.12
C VAL A 119 49.82 10.67 10.04
N LYS A 120 49.39 11.92 10.23
CA LYS A 120 48.64 12.70 9.22
C LYS A 120 49.62 13.17 8.14
N VAL A 121 49.70 12.46 7.03
CA VAL A 121 50.34 12.96 5.80
C VAL A 121 49.49 14.14 5.28
N ALA A 122 50.12 15.30 5.08
CA ALA A 122 49.45 16.47 4.53
C ALA A 122 48.92 16.12 3.12
N PRO A 123 47.64 16.35 2.80
CA PRO A 123 47.08 16.03 1.49
C PRO A 123 47.78 16.87 0.42
N THR A 124 48.14 16.23 -0.70
CA THR A 124 48.64 16.88 -1.92
C THR A 124 47.63 17.93 -2.40
N GLU A 125 48.07 19.03 -3.04
CA GLU A 125 47.16 20.05 -3.58
C GLU A 125 46.09 19.46 -4.53
N ASP A 126 46.45 18.44 -5.30
CA ASP A 126 45.52 17.70 -6.16
C ASP A 126 44.45 16.91 -5.39
N ASP A 127 44.81 16.34 -4.24
CA ASP A 127 43.88 15.60 -3.38
C ASP A 127 42.91 16.56 -2.67
N LEU A 128 43.38 17.74 -2.28
CA LEU A 128 42.55 18.81 -1.74
C LEU A 128 41.56 19.32 -2.80
N MET A 129 42.03 19.53 -4.04
CA MET A 129 41.18 19.96 -5.15
C MET A 129 40.12 18.89 -5.48
N ARG A 130 40.48 17.60 -5.56
CA ARG A 130 39.52 16.50 -5.81
C ARG A 130 38.45 16.41 -4.72
N ARG A 131 38.81 16.53 -3.44
CA ARG A 131 37.85 16.53 -2.31
C ARG A 131 36.93 17.75 -2.37
N THR A 132 37.49 18.92 -2.64
CA THR A 132 36.74 20.18 -2.79
C THR A 132 35.76 20.07 -3.96
N MET A 133 36.20 19.52 -5.09
CA MET A 133 35.38 19.26 -6.28
C MET A 133 34.19 18.34 -5.97
N ALA A 134 34.45 17.20 -5.33
CA ALA A 134 33.40 16.24 -4.97
C ALA A 134 32.37 16.84 -4.00
N SER A 135 32.83 17.58 -2.98
CA SER A 135 31.95 18.28 -2.04
C SER A 135 31.17 19.40 -2.71
N PHE A 136 31.79 20.16 -3.61
CA PHE A 136 31.14 21.22 -4.38
C PHE A 136 30.03 20.65 -5.28
N LEU A 137 30.36 19.66 -6.12
CA LEU A 137 29.40 19.02 -7.03
C LEU A 137 28.24 18.35 -6.29
N SER A 138 28.47 17.78 -5.09
CA SER A 138 27.39 17.20 -4.27
C SER A 138 26.31 18.20 -3.84
N ARG A 139 26.63 19.51 -3.87
CA ARG A 139 25.73 20.62 -3.51
C ARG A 139 25.14 21.32 -4.72
N VAL A 140 25.58 20.97 -5.92
CA VAL A 140 25.06 21.48 -7.19
C VAL A 140 23.87 20.62 -7.64
N SER A 141 22.78 21.27 -8.03
CA SER A 141 21.63 20.62 -8.65
C SER A 141 21.35 21.26 -9.99
N VAL A 142 21.30 20.49 -11.08
CA VAL A 142 20.96 21.00 -12.41
C VAL A 142 19.79 20.17 -12.94
N ASN A 143 18.68 20.84 -13.23
CA ASN A 143 17.45 20.19 -13.72
C ASN A 143 16.84 20.98 -14.87
N ARG A 144 16.21 20.27 -15.83
CA ARG A 144 15.38 20.89 -16.87
C ARG A 144 14.01 21.28 -16.31
N VAL A 145 13.50 22.46 -16.65
CA VAL A 145 12.15 22.89 -16.28
C VAL A 145 11.12 22.35 -17.26
N GLY A 146 10.43 21.26 -16.88
CA GLY A 146 9.39 20.62 -17.71
C GLY A 146 9.94 20.11 -19.05
N GLN A 147 9.28 20.45 -20.16
CA GLN A 147 9.76 20.21 -21.53
C GLN A 147 10.39 21.46 -22.17
N SER A 148 10.72 22.50 -21.40
CA SER A 148 11.34 23.72 -21.95
C SER A 148 12.86 23.59 -22.15
N TYR A 149 13.45 24.51 -22.90
CA TYR A 149 14.91 24.69 -23.02
C TYR A 149 15.55 25.42 -21.84
N ILE A 150 14.83 25.50 -20.70
CA ILE A 150 15.31 26.18 -19.50
C ILE A 150 15.98 25.17 -18.56
N LEU A 151 17.25 25.43 -18.25
CA LEU A 151 18.00 24.76 -17.21
C LEU A 151 17.93 25.57 -15.91
N GLU A 152 17.51 24.91 -14.83
CA GLU A 152 17.56 25.43 -13.48
C GLU A 152 18.82 24.90 -12.79
N ILE A 153 19.76 25.80 -12.52
CA ILE A 153 21.03 25.52 -11.85
C ILE A 153 20.92 26.03 -10.42
N GLY A 154 20.99 25.13 -9.45
CA GLY A 154 20.88 25.41 -8.02
C GLY A 154 22.15 25.07 -7.26
N TYR A 155 22.41 25.81 -6.19
CA TYR A 155 23.47 25.52 -5.23
C TYR A 155 22.95 25.58 -3.80
N ASN A 156 23.33 24.59 -2.99
CA ASN A 156 22.94 24.49 -1.57
C ASN A 156 24.10 24.91 -0.67
N SER A 157 23.87 25.87 0.23
CA SER A 157 24.85 26.33 1.21
C SER A 157 24.22 26.69 2.55
N ILE A 158 25.03 26.69 3.62
CA ILE A 158 24.65 27.20 4.95
C ILE A 158 24.54 28.73 4.92
N ASP A 159 25.29 29.40 4.03
CA ASP A 159 25.20 30.85 3.82
C ASP A 159 24.29 31.17 2.62
N PRO A 160 23.18 31.91 2.81
CA PRO A 160 22.28 32.28 1.73
C PRO A 160 22.96 33.14 0.65
N ARG A 161 23.94 33.98 0.99
CA ARG A 161 24.66 34.79 0.01
C ARG A 161 25.57 33.93 -0.85
N LYS A 162 26.29 32.99 -0.22
CA LYS A 162 27.15 32.03 -0.92
C LYS A 162 26.35 31.15 -1.88
N ALA A 163 25.15 30.72 -1.48
CA ALA A 163 24.24 29.97 -2.35
C ALA A 163 23.94 30.71 -3.66
N ALA A 164 23.56 31.99 -3.58
CA ALA A 164 23.25 32.81 -4.75
C ALA A 164 24.50 33.11 -5.59
N LEU A 165 25.63 33.43 -4.96
CA LEU A 165 26.89 33.70 -5.65
C LEU A 165 27.40 32.47 -6.43
N ALA A 166 27.37 31.29 -5.80
CA ALA A 166 27.80 30.04 -6.43
C ALA A 166 26.91 29.66 -7.62
N ALA A 167 25.57 29.71 -7.45
CA ALA A 167 24.65 29.40 -8.54
C ALA A 167 24.86 30.33 -9.76
N ASN A 168 25.00 31.65 -9.52
CA ASN A 168 25.30 32.61 -10.58
C ASN A 168 26.67 32.39 -11.22
N ALA A 169 27.68 32.05 -10.42
CA ALA A 169 29.02 31.77 -10.92
C ALA A 169 29.06 30.54 -11.83
N ILE A 170 28.30 29.48 -11.51
CA ILE A 170 28.17 28.28 -12.37
C ILE A 170 27.55 28.64 -13.72
N ALA A 171 26.45 29.39 -13.75
CA ALA A 171 25.84 29.81 -15.00
C ALA A 171 26.76 30.71 -15.85
N ALA A 172 27.47 31.64 -15.21
CA ALA A 172 28.43 32.51 -15.89
C ALA A 172 29.64 31.72 -16.44
N ALA A 173 30.13 30.73 -15.68
CA ALA A 173 31.22 29.87 -16.11
C ALA A 173 30.81 29.02 -17.32
N TYR A 174 29.61 28.43 -17.31
CA TYR A 174 29.08 27.68 -18.46
C TYR A 174 29.00 28.53 -19.74
N ILE A 175 28.43 29.74 -19.65
CA ILE A 175 28.35 30.66 -20.80
C ILE A 175 29.74 31.01 -21.31
N ARG A 176 30.68 31.34 -20.39
CA ARG A 176 32.05 31.70 -20.76
C ARG A 176 32.79 30.56 -21.45
N THR A 177 32.71 29.34 -20.90
CA THR A 177 33.36 28.15 -21.48
C THR A 177 32.81 27.87 -22.89
N GLY A 178 31.50 27.92 -23.07
CA GLY A 178 30.88 27.73 -24.39
C GLY A 178 31.28 28.79 -25.43
N LEU A 179 31.51 30.03 -25.00
CA LEU A 179 32.03 31.09 -25.88
C LEU A 179 33.50 30.83 -26.26
N THR A 180 34.34 30.43 -25.31
CA THR A 180 35.76 30.17 -25.56
C THR A 180 36.00 28.96 -26.45
N GLU A 181 35.25 27.87 -26.26
CA GLU A 181 35.35 26.67 -27.09
C GLU A 181 34.97 26.98 -28.55
N ARG A 182 33.92 27.77 -28.78
CA ARG A 182 33.51 28.19 -30.12
C ARG A 182 34.51 29.15 -30.77
N ALA A 183 35.01 30.14 -30.02
CA ALA A 183 36.03 31.04 -30.53
C ALA A 183 37.28 30.26 -30.96
N SER A 184 37.73 29.29 -30.14
CA SER A 184 38.87 28.44 -30.45
C SER A 184 38.63 27.51 -31.65
N ALA A 185 37.43 26.94 -31.78
CA ALA A 185 37.05 26.12 -32.93
C ALA A 185 36.98 26.95 -34.22
N ALA A 186 36.41 28.15 -34.16
CA ALA A 186 36.35 29.08 -35.29
C ALA A 186 37.75 29.51 -35.75
N GLN A 187 38.62 29.87 -34.80
CA GLN A 187 40.01 30.24 -35.08
C GLN A 187 40.79 29.08 -35.71
N SER A 188 40.64 27.86 -35.19
CA SER A 188 41.33 26.69 -35.73
C SER A 188 40.85 26.35 -37.16
N GLY A 189 39.54 26.47 -37.41
CA GLY A 189 38.96 26.29 -38.74
C GLY A 189 39.41 27.37 -39.73
N ALA A 190 39.45 28.64 -39.31
CA ALA A 190 39.94 29.74 -40.12
C ALA A 190 41.42 29.54 -40.51
N LYS A 191 42.27 29.15 -39.56
CA LYS A 191 43.69 28.85 -39.82
C LYS A 191 43.88 27.69 -40.82
N TRP A 192 43.04 26.65 -40.72
CA TRP A 192 43.06 25.55 -41.68
C TRP A 192 42.65 26.02 -43.08
N LEU A 193 41.57 26.80 -43.19
CA LEU A 193 41.09 27.38 -44.45
C LEU A 193 42.13 28.32 -45.09
N GLU A 194 42.81 29.14 -44.29
CA GLU A 194 43.89 30.03 -44.75
C GLU A 194 45.06 29.23 -45.35
N THR A 195 45.51 28.18 -44.66
CA THR A 195 46.58 27.30 -45.16
C THR A 195 46.18 26.65 -46.47
N ARG A 196 44.92 26.19 -46.56
CA ARG A 196 44.39 25.55 -47.78
C ARG A 196 44.24 26.55 -48.94
N LEU A 197 43.85 27.79 -48.65
CA LEU A 197 43.70 28.86 -49.64
C LEU A 197 45.04 29.21 -50.31
N ILE A 198 46.14 29.25 -49.55
CA ILE A 198 47.49 29.50 -50.08
C ILE A 198 47.88 28.40 -51.07
N GLU A 199 47.68 27.15 -50.69
CA GLU A 199 48.05 26.00 -51.52
C GLU A 199 47.22 25.93 -52.82
N VAL A 200 45.89 26.03 -52.71
CA VAL A 200 45.00 26.03 -53.89
C VAL A 200 45.25 27.26 -54.75
N GLY A 201 45.56 28.41 -54.17
CA GLY A 201 45.91 29.63 -54.90
C GLY A 201 47.22 29.50 -55.70
N ARG A 202 48.22 28.78 -55.16
CA ARG A 202 49.46 28.44 -55.88
C ARG A 202 49.16 27.54 -57.08
N GLN A 203 48.37 26.48 -56.87
CA GLN A 203 47.96 25.54 -57.92
C GLN A 203 47.13 26.23 -59.02
N ALA A 204 46.23 27.15 -58.66
CA ALA A 204 45.46 27.93 -59.62
C ALA A 204 46.34 28.82 -60.51
N ARG A 205 47.34 29.49 -59.93
CA ARG A 205 48.29 30.31 -60.70
C ARG A 205 49.18 29.48 -61.60
N GLU A 206 49.71 28.36 -61.10
CA GLU A 206 50.52 27.43 -61.89
C GLU A 206 49.75 26.86 -63.08
N ALA A 207 48.51 26.42 -62.85
CA ALA A 207 47.63 25.95 -63.92
C ALA A 207 47.30 27.06 -64.94
N ALA A 208 47.00 28.28 -64.48
CA ALA A 208 46.74 29.42 -65.37
C ALA A 208 47.96 29.81 -66.22
N MET A 209 49.17 29.81 -65.64
CA MET A 209 50.40 30.06 -66.39
C MET A 209 50.66 28.98 -67.44
N SER A 210 50.42 27.71 -67.10
CA SER A 210 50.58 26.61 -68.06
C SER A 210 49.65 26.73 -69.28
N VAL A 211 48.42 27.24 -69.08
CA VAL A 211 47.47 27.55 -70.17
C VAL A 211 48.04 28.62 -71.09
N GLU A 212 48.55 29.72 -70.53
CA GLU A 212 49.10 30.83 -71.33
C GLU A 212 50.40 30.46 -72.06
N GLU A 213 51.30 29.72 -71.40
CA GLU A 213 52.51 29.18 -72.04
C GLU A 213 52.17 28.23 -73.19
N PHE A 214 51.16 27.37 -73.00
CA PHE A 214 50.69 26.44 -74.04
C PHE A 214 50.06 27.18 -75.22
N ARG A 215 49.25 28.22 -74.96
CA ARG A 215 48.69 29.11 -76.00
C ARG A 215 49.79 29.78 -76.82
N ALA A 216 50.80 30.35 -76.13
CA ALA A 216 51.92 31.03 -76.76
C ALA A 216 52.77 30.08 -77.62
N LYS A 217 53.08 28.87 -77.11
CA LYS A 217 53.91 27.88 -77.80
C LYS A 217 53.24 27.31 -79.06
N ASN A 218 51.92 27.12 -79.04
CA ASN A 218 51.15 26.55 -80.15
C ASN A 218 50.53 27.61 -81.09
N GLY A 219 50.81 28.90 -80.87
CA GLY A 219 50.31 29.99 -81.71
C GLY A 219 48.78 30.12 -81.71
N ILE A 220 48.12 29.72 -80.61
CA ILE A 220 46.67 29.81 -80.44
C ILE A 220 46.36 31.21 -79.88
N MET A 221 46.44 32.22 -80.76
CA MET A 221 45.99 33.58 -80.45
C MET A 221 44.52 33.75 -80.86
N GLU A 222 43.74 34.38 -79.98
CA GLU A 222 42.30 34.59 -80.12
C GLU A 222 42.01 35.63 -81.22
N ILE A 223 42.02 35.22 -82.49
CA ILE A 223 41.56 36.06 -83.61
C ILE A 223 40.04 35.93 -83.68
N SER A 224 39.37 36.91 -83.07
CA SER A 224 37.93 37.09 -83.07
C SER A 224 37.37 37.26 -84.49
N SER A 225 36.21 36.61 -84.75
CA SER A 225 35.19 36.89 -85.78
C SER A 225 35.04 35.98 -87.02
N SER A 226 35.53 34.74 -86.99
CA SER A 226 34.91 33.65 -87.78
C SER A 226 35.16 32.27 -87.14
N SER A 227 34.60 32.03 -85.96
CA SER A 227 34.50 30.67 -85.41
C SER A 227 33.50 29.89 -86.26
N SER A 228 33.97 28.96 -87.09
CA SER A 228 33.09 28.03 -87.80
C SER A 228 32.22 27.28 -86.78
N LEU A 229 30.98 26.94 -87.15
CA LEU A 229 30.06 26.18 -86.31
C LEU A 229 30.74 24.91 -85.74
N ASP A 230 31.62 24.30 -86.55
CA ASP A 230 32.45 23.15 -86.21
C ASP A 230 33.41 23.41 -85.02
N GLN A 231 33.89 24.64 -84.82
CA GLN A 231 34.77 25.00 -83.69
C GLN A 231 34.01 25.06 -82.36
N GLN A 232 32.79 25.60 -82.36
CA GLN A 232 31.93 25.58 -81.16
C GLN A 232 31.54 24.15 -80.80
N GLN A 233 31.16 23.35 -81.81
CA GLN A 233 30.84 21.93 -81.62
C GLN A 233 32.04 21.13 -81.09
N LEU A 234 33.25 21.34 -81.63
CA LEU A 234 34.46 20.66 -81.15
C LEU A 234 34.79 21.03 -79.69
N SER A 235 34.69 22.30 -79.31
CA SER A 235 34.93 22.74 -77.93
C SER A 235 33.90 22.18 -76.96
N GLU A 236 32.62 22.14 -77.37
CA GLU A 236 31.54 21.62 -76.55
C GLU A 236 31.68 20.10 -76.36
N ILE A 237 31.91 19.35 -77.43
CA ILE A 237 32.12 17.90 -77.37
C ILE A 237 33.40 17.56 -76.63
N SER A 238 34.49 18.32 -76.81
CA SER A 238 35.72 18.15 -76.02
C SER A 238 35.47 18.36 -74.52
N SER A 239 34.71 19.39 -74.14
CA SER A 239 34.34 19.61 -72.74
C SER A 239 33.45 18.49 -72.19
N GLN A 240 32.50 17.98 -73.00
CA GLN A 240 31.62 16.88 -72.61
C GLN A 240 32.40 15.56 -72.50
N ALA A 241 33.34 15.30 -73.40
CA ALA A 241 34.22 14.12 -73.39
C ALA A 241 35.14 14.15 -72.17
N LEU A 242 35.73 15.30 -71.84
CA LEU A 242 36.54 15.47 -70.64
C LEU A 242 35.71 15.26 -69.36
N ALA A 243 34.48 15.76 -69.32
CA ALA A 243 33.56 15.53 -68.20
C ALA A 243 33.17 14.06 -68.08
N ALA A 244 32.89 13.37 -69.20
CA ALA A 244 32.58 11.95 -69.23
C ALA A 244 33.77 11.09 -68.78
N ARG A 245 34.98 11.40 -69.24
CA ARG A 245 36.23 10.75 -68.79
C ARG A 245 36.48 10.96 -67.30
N ALA A 246 36.26 12.18 -66.78
CA ALA A 246 36.34 12.46 -65.36
C ALA A 246 35.30 11.65 -64.56
N GLN A 247 34.09 11.47 -65.09
CA GLN A 247 33.06 10.63 -64.48
C GLN A 247 33.45 9.15 -64.48
N THR A 248 33.97 8.60 -65.59
CA THR A 248 34.50 7.23 -65.65
C THR A 248 35.64 7.02 -64.65
N ALA A 249 36.57 7.97 -64.56
CA ALA A 249 37.68 7.93 -63.59
C ALA A 249 37.16 7.96 -62.14
N ALA A 250 36.14 8.77 -61.84
CA ALA A 250 35.54 8.81 -60.51
C ALA A 250 34.83 7.51 -60.13
N GLU A 251 34.00 6.94 -61.01
CA GLU A 251 33.27 5.69 -60.74
C GLU A 251 34.22 4.48 -60.65
N SER A 252 35.29 4.45 -61.46
CA SER A 252 36.32 3.42 -61.37
C SER A 252 37.16 3.53 -60.10
N ALA A 253 37.52 4.74 -59.66
CA ALA A 253 38.23 4.96 -58.40
C ALA A 253 37.38 4.53 -57.18
N LYS A 254 36.07 4.80 -57.19
CA LYS A 254 35.13 4.33 -56.15
C LYS A 254 35.08 2.80 -56.10
N LEU A 255 34.93 2.15 -57.25
CA LEU A 255 34.88 0.69 -57.35
C LEU A 255 36.20 0.03 -56.92
N ALA A 256 37.35 0.59 -57.31
CA ALA A 256 38.66 0.11 -56.89
C ALA A 256 38.90 0.26 -55.37
N THR A 257 38.39 1.33 -54.77
CA THR A 257 38.46 1.54 -53.32
C THR A 257 37.57 0.55 -52.57
N LEU A 258 36.35 0.34 -53.06
CA LEU A 258 35.42 -0.65 -52.50
C LEU A 258 35.98 -2.08 -52.56
N ASN A 259 36.64 -2.44 -53.66
CA ASN A 259 37.28 -3.75 -53.81
C ASN A 259 38.42 -3.96 -52.79
N ARG A 260 39.25 -2.93 -52.57
CA ARG A 260 40.33 -2.98 -51.56
C ARG A 260 39.78 -3.13 -50.13
N LEU A 261 38.69 -2.44 -49.82
CA LEU A 261 38.00 -2.57 -48.52
C LEU A 261 37.40 -3.96 -48.31
N MET A 262 36.81 -4.57 -49.36
CA MET A 262 36.32 -5.95 -49.28
C MET A 262 37.45 -6.98 -49.16
N ALA A 263 38.63 -6.70 -49.73
CA ALA A 263 39.82 -7.53 -49.59
C ALA A 263 40.49 -7.40 -48.20
N GLY A 264 39.98 -6.52 -47.32
CA GLY A 264 40.50 -6.31 -45.98
C GLY A 264 41.78 -5.49 -45.92
N GLU A 265 42.15 -4.80 -47.01
CA GLU A 265 43.29 -3.88 -46.99
C GLU A 265 42.96 -2.62 -46.18
N LYS A 266 43.88 -2.21 -45.30
CA LYS A 266 43.83 -0.90 -44.64
C LYS A 266 44.10 0.17 -45.69
N VAL A 267 43.05 0.84 -46.13
CA VAL A 267 43.16 2.01 -47.01
C VAL A 267 43.48 3.22 -46.13
N GLU A 268 44.70 3.77 -46.23
CA GLU A 268 45.06 5.05 -45.63
C GLU A 268 44.44 6.19 -46.45
N GLY A 269 43.42 6.85 -45.90
CA GLY A 269 42.67 7.95 -46.53
C GLY A 269 41.25 8.09 -45.96
N ASP A 270 40.59 9.21 -46.24
CA ASP A 270 39.23 9.51 -45.77
C ASP A 270 38.18 8.62 -46.48
N VAL A 271 38.01 7.40 -45.98
CA VAL A 271 37.06 6.41 -46.50
C VAL A 271 35.60 6.87 -46.30
N ASP A 272 35.37 7.77 -45.34
CA ASP A 272 34.03 8.26 -44.96
C ASP A 272 33.35 9.07 -46.08
N GLU A 273 34.10 9.82 -46.89
CA GLU A 273 33.52 10.61 -47.98
C GLU A 273 33.09 9.74 -49.17
N THR A 274 33.75 8.60 -49.39
CA THR A 274 33.59 7.81 -50.63
C THR A 274 32.46 6.79 -50.55
N ILE A 275 32.11 6.33 -49.34
CA ILE A 275 31.02 5.37 -49.09
C ILE A 275 30.00 6.01 -48.16
N ASN A 276 29.39 7.11 -48.61
CA ASN A 276 28.33 7.79 -47.89
C ASN A 276 26.99 7.02 -48.01
N ASN A 277 26.97 5.77 -47.55
CA ASN A 277 25.77 4.93 -47.46
C ASN A 277 25.33 4.84 -45.99
N PRO A 278 24.18 5.42 -45.61
CA PRO A 278 23.70 5.43 -44.22
C PRO A 278 23.60 4.05 -43.58
N ARG A 279 23.40 3.01 -44.39
CA ARG A 279 23.31 1.62 -43.89
C ARG A 279 24.68 1.07 -43.50
N ILE A 280 25.74 1.44 -44.21
CA ILE A 280 27.12 1.04 -43.86
C ILE A 280 27.57 1.77 -42.60
N GLN A 281 27.30 3.08 -42.49
CA GLN A 281 27.60 3.86 -41.28
C GLN A 281 26.90 3.25 -40.06
N LYS A 282 25.60 2.95 -40.18
CA LYS A 282 24.85 2.28 -39.12
C LYS A 282 25.44 0.91 -38.74
N LEU A 283 25.80 0.08 -39.71
CA LEU A 283 26.42 -1.23 -39.45
C LEU A 283 27.80 -1.10 -38.77
N GLN A 284 28.57 -0.06 -39.07
CA GLN A 284 29.85 0.24 -38.41
C GLN A 284 29.65 0.72 -36.97
N GLU A 285 28.66 1.58 -36.72
CA GLU A 285 28.27 2.00 -35.36
C GLU A 285 27.82 0.79 -34.52
N ASP A 286 26.95 -0.05 -35.08
CA ASP A 286 26.47 -1.28 -34.42
C ASP A 286 27.62 -2.25 -34.13
N LEU A 287 28.57 -2.41 -35.06
CA LEU A 287 29.77 -3.22 -34.87
C LEU A 287 30.69 -2.66 -33.77
N GLY A 288 30.88 -1.34 -33.73
CA GLY A 288 31.66 -0.66 -32.69
C GLY A 288 31.05 -0.81 -31.31
N ALA A 289 29.72 -0.68 -31.22
CA ALA A 289 28.97 -0.92 -30.00
C ALA A 289 29.07 -2.38 -29.53
N ALA A 290 28.92 -3.35 -30.45
CA ALA A 290 29.05 -4.77 -30.15
C ALA A 290 30.48 -5.14 -29.70
N THR A 291 31.51 -4.58 -30.33
CA THR A 291 32.91 -4.77 -29.94
C THR A 291 33.20 -4.19 -28.56
N THR A 292 32.67 -3.01 -28.24
CA THR A 292 32.80 -2.41 -26.91
C THR A 292 32.10 -3.26 -25.84
N ARG A 293 30.94 -3.84 -26.14
CA ARG A 293 30.25 -4.79 -25.25
C ARG A 293 31.09 -6.03 -25.02
N LEU A 294 31.69 -6.61 -26.06
CA LEU A 294 32.58 -7.76 -25.93
C LEU A 294 33.79 -7.45 -25.03
N ASN A 295 34.46 -6.30 -25.23
CA ASN A 295 35.59 -5.88 -24.40
C ASN A 295 35.20 -5.70 -22.93
N ASN A 296 34.03 -5.12 -22.67
CA ASN A 296 33.50 -4.97 -21.31
C ASN A 296 33.17 -6.33 -20.68
N LEU A 297 32.61 -7.28 -21.44
CA LEU A 297 32.33 -8.63 -20.96
C LEU A 297 33.62 -9.43 -20.72
N ALA A 298 34.60 -9.33 -21.62
CA ALA A 298 35.90 -9.97 -21.51
C ALA A 298 36.73 -9.43 -20.32
N SER A 299 36.54 -8.18 -19.92
CA SER A 299 37.16 -7.62 -18.70
C SER A 299 36.59 -8.21 -17.40
N ARG A 300 35.41 -8.84 -17.45
CA ARG A 300 34.66 -9.29 -16.26
C ARG A 300 34.48 -10.80 -16.17
N TYR A 301 34.59 -11.52 -17.28
CA TYR A 301 34.30 -12.95 -17.38
C TYR A 301 35.38 -13.67 -18.19
N ASP A 302 35.69 -14.91 -17.81
CA ASP A 302 36.61 -15.77 -18.54
C ASP A 302 36.05 -16.21 -19.90
N ALA A 303 36.94 -16.54 -20.83
CA ALA A 303 36.67 -16.80 -22.25
C ALA A 303 35.60 -17.88 -22.54
N GLY A 304 35.25 -18.74 -21.57
CA GLY A 304 34.23 -19.78 -21.70
C GLY A 304 32.79 -19.35 -21.39
N ASN A 305 32.52 -18.08 -21.06
CA ASN A 305 31.19 -17.62 -20.70
C ASN A 305 30.24 -17.56 -21.93
N PRO A 306 29.02 -18.13 -21.86
CA PRO A 306 28.02 -18.06 -22.94
C PRO A 306 27.70 -16.64 -23.42
N ALA A 307 27.85 -15.63 -22.55
CA ALA A 307 27.64 -14.23 -22.91
C ALA A 307 28.74 -13.67 -23.83
N ILE A 308 29.99 -14.14 -23.70
CA ILE A 308 31.10 -13.77 -24.60
C ILE A 308 30.90 -14.46 -25.96
N ALA A 309 30.51 -15.74 -25.96
CA ALA A 309 30.17 -16.46 -27.19
C ALA A 309 29.01 -15.78 -27.95
N ALA A 310 27.94 -15.40 -27.25
CA ALA A 310 26.82 -14.69 -27.86
C ALA A 310 27.20 -13.32 -28.44
N ALA A 311 28.10 -12.57 -27.77
CA ALA A 311 28.62 -11.30 -28.26
C ALA A 311 29.53 -11.48 -29.48
N GLN A 312 30.33 -12.55 -29.51
CA GLN A 312 31.14 -12.91 -30.66
C GLN A 312 30.27 -13.29 -31.87
N ASP A 313 29.21 -14.08 -31.65
CA ASP A 313 28.23 -14.43 -32.70
C ASP A 313 27.48 -13.20 -33.25
N GLU A 314 27.27 -12.17 -32.43
CA GLU A 314 26.67 -10.89 -32.86
C GLU A 314 27.63 -10.12 -33.77
N ILE A 315 28.92 -10.05 -33.41
CA ILE A 315 29.97 -9.43 -34.22
C ILE A 315 30.10 -10.14 -35.57
N ASP A 316 30.12 -11.46 -35.59
CA ASP A 316 30.29 -12.24 -36.83
C ASP A 316 29.06 -12.12 -37.75
N ARG A 317 27.85 -12.02 -37.17
CA ARG A 317 26.63 -11.69 -37.92
C ARG A 317 26.70 -10.30 -38.56
N LEU A 318 27.05 -9.27 -37.79
CA LEU A 318 27.16 -7.90 -38.29
C LEU A 318 28.22 -7.77 -39.39
N LYS A 319 29.37 -8.45 -39.25
CA LYS A 319 30.39 -8.52 -40.29
C LYS A 319 29.86 -9.16 -41.58
N SER A 320 29.09 -10.23 -41.48
CA SER A 320 28.48 -10.88 -42.66
C SER A 320 27.47 -9.96 -43.36
N GLU A 321 26.65 -9.23 -42.60
CA GLU A 321 25.68 -8.26 -43.15
C GLU A 321 26.39 -7.09 -43.86
N MET A 322 27.47 -6.60 -43.26
CA MET A 322 28.30 -5.55 -43.85
C MET A 322 28.92 -6.00 -45.19
N GLN A 323 29.44 -7.23 -45.26
CA GLN A 323 29.97 -7.80 -46.50
C GLN A 323 28.90 -7.94 -47.60
N LYS A 324 27.68 -8.33 -47.25
CA LYS A 324 26.55 -8.39 -48.20
C LYS A 324 26.18 -7.01 -48.74
N GLU A 325 26.16 -5.99 -47.88
CA GLU A 325 25.84 -4.63 -48.32
C GLU A 325 26.96 -4.05 -49.21
N PHE A 326 28.24 -4.33 -48.91
CA PHE A 326 29.34 -3.98 -49.81
C PHE A 326 29.19 -4.62 -51.19
N GLY A 327 28.83 -5.90 -51.27
CA GLY A 327 28.55 -6.58 -52.55
C GLY A 327 27.39 -5.93 -53.33
N ARG A 328 26.34 -5.48 -52.65
CA ARG A 328 25.22 -4.76 -53.28
C ARG A 328 25.67 -3.41 -53.85
N ILE A 329 26.46 -2.66 -53.08
CA ILE A 329 27.01 -1.36 -53.49
C ILE A 329 27.98 -1.55 -54.67
N GLN A 330 28.79 -2.61 -54.66
CA GLN A 330 29.72 -2.94 -55.74
C GLN A 330 28.98 -3.16 -57.06
N ALA A 331 27.86 -3.87 -57.05
CA ALA A 331 27.05 -4.11 -58.25
C ALA A 331 26.52 -2.79 -58.85
N VAL A 332 26.10 -1.85 -58.01
CA VAL A 332 25.64 -0.52 -58.45
C VAL A 332 26.77 0.27 -59.08
N TYR A 333 27.93 0.36 -58.42
CA TYR A 333 29.08 1.10 -58.98
C TYR A 333 29.62 0.46 -60.26
N ARG A 334 29.55 -0.87 -60.38
CA ARG A 334 29.94 -1.55 -61.62
C ARG A 334 29.03 -1.18 -62.78
N SER A 335 27.72 -1.13 -62.54
CA SER A 335 26.74 -0.70 -63.55
C SER A 335 26.91 0.78 -63.91
N ASN A 336 27.15 1.66 -62.94
CA ASN A 336 27.41 3.08 -63.20
C ASN A 336 28.70 3.29 -64.02
N LEU A 337 29.75 2.54 -63.70
CA LEU A 337 31.00 2.58 -64.45
C LEU A 337 30.80 2.14 -65.90
N GLU A 338 30.05 1.06 -66.13
CA GLU A 338 29.73 0.58 -67.47
C GLU A 338 28.98 1.65 -68.29
N VAL A 339 27.96 2.29 -67.69
CA VAL A 339 27.23 3.40 -68.34
C VAL A 339 28.15 4.59 -68.63
N ALA A 340 29.03 4.96 -67.69
CA ALA A 340 29.97 6.06 -67.87
C ALA A 340 30.98 5.75 -68.99
N GLN A 341 31.49 4.52 -69.05
CA GLN A 341 32.40 4.04 -70.09
C GLN A 341 31.75 4.06 -71.48
N THR A 342 30.50 3.60 -71.61
CA THR A 342 29.78 3.67 -72.89
C THR A 342 29.59 5.11 -73.34
N ARG A 343 29.26 6.02 -72.41
CA ARG A 343 29.13 7.45 -72.72
C ARG A 343 30.45 8.09 -73.14
N GLU A 344 31.54 7.77 -72.44
CA GLU A 344 32.88 8.22 -72.78
C GLU A 344 33.30 7.72 -74.17
N GLN A 345 33.04 6.45 -74.49
CA GLN A 345 33.32 5.88 -75.81
C GLN A 345 32.55 6.61 -76.92
N LEU A 346 31.24 6.80 -76.76
CA LEU A 346 30.40 7.52 -77.74
C LEU A 346 30.94 8.94 -78.00
N LEU A 347 31.28 9.68 -76.96
CA LEU A 347 31.82 11.04 -77.08
C LEU A 347 33.24 11.06 -77.66
N ASN A 348 34.07 10.06 -77.35
CA ASN A 348 35.40 9.92 -77.94
C ASN A 348 35.33 9.56 -79.44
N ASP A 349 34.40 8.70 -79.85
CA ASP A 349 34.18 8.35 -81.26
C ASP A 349 33.67 9.57 -82.05
N GLU A 350 32.74 10.33 -81.46
CA GLU A 350 32.25 11.58 -82.04
C GLU A 350 33.38 12.64 -82.13
N LEU A 351 34.20 12.77 -81.08
CA LEU A 351 35.38 13.64 -81.08
C LEU A 351 36.43 13.20 -82.11
N ALA A 352 36.69 11.90 -82.25
CA ALA A 352 37.61 11.35 -83.23
C ALA A 352 37.18 11.69 -84.66
N SER A 353 35.88 11.52 -84.98
CA SER A 353 35.33 11.87 -86.29
C SER A 353 35.47 13.35 -86.65
N LEU A 354 35.34 14.24 -85.66
CA LEU A 354 35.53 15.68 -85.82
C LEU A 354 37.01 16.07 -85.93
N THR A 355 37.90 15.33 -85.26
CA THR A 355 39.36 15.56 -85.36
C THR A 355 39.99 15.01 -86.64
N GLU A 356 39.51 13.88 -87.18
CA GLU A 356 40.04 13.27 -88.42
C GLU A 356 39.82 14.16 -89.65
N THR A 357 38.84 15.07 -89.57
CA THR A 357 38.52 16.05 -90.61
C THR A 357 39.38 17.33 -90.52
N GLY A 358 40.26 17.50 -89.52
CA GLY A 358 40.97 18.75 -89.25
C GLY A 358 42.47 18.65 -88.89
N THR A 359 43.24 19.66 -89.28
CA THR A 359 44.71 19.79 -89.13
C THR A 359 45.23 19.69 -87.68
N ASP A 360 46.55 19.46 -87.49
CA ASP A 360 47.30 19.42 -86.19
C ASP A 360 46.89 20.48 -85.14
N LYS A 361 46.37 21.64 -85.59
CA LYS A 361 45.86 22.72 -84.72
C LYS A 361 44.64 22.30 -83.87
N ASN A 362 43.85 21.32 -84.29
CA ASN A 362 42.70 20.83 -83.52
C ASN A 362 43.13 19.98 -82.32
N LEU A 363 44.21 19.19 -82.46
CA LEU A 363 44.77 18.39 -81.36
C LEU A 363 45.29 19.29 -80.22
N ALA A 364 46.03 20.35 -80.58
CA ALA A 364 46.50 21.34 -79.61
C ALA A 364 45.34 22.06 -78.91
N ARG A 365 44.19 22.28 -79.57
CA ARG A 365 43.01 22.90 -78.95
C ARG A 365 42.32 22.01 -77.91
N VAL A 366 42.30 20.68 -78.12
CA VAL A 366 41.77 19.73 -77.12
C VAL A 366 42.63 19.73 -75.86
N GLU A 367 43.96 19.70 -76.02
CA GLU A 367 44.89 19.77 -74.89
C GLU A 367 44.78 21.11 -74.14
N LEU A 368 44.59 22.22 -74.88
CA LEU A 368 44.33 23.53 -74.29
C LEU A 368 43.03 23.55 -73.47
N SER A 369 41.93 22.99 -73.99
CA SER A 369 40.64 22.89 -73.28
C SER A 369 40.77 22.11 -71.97
N GLU A 370 41.57 21.04 -71.96
CA GLU A 370 41.87 20.30 -70.74
C GLU A 370 42.62 21.14 -69.71
N MET A 371 43.67 21.88 -70.13
CA MET A 371 44.42 22.77 -69.24
C MET A 371 43.55 23.93 -68.71
N GLU A 372 42.68 24.50 -69.55
CA GLU A 372 41.73 25.56 -69.17
C GLU A 372 40.70 25.08 -68.15
N SER A 373 40.20 23.85 -68.31
CA SER A 373 39.30 23.21 -67.35
C SER A 373 39.97 23.01 -65.99
N ARG A 374 41.23 22.55 -65.97
CA ARG A 374 42.03 22.43 -64.73
C ARG A 374 42.25 23.78 -64.06
N ALA A 375 42.64 24.81 -64.80
CA ALA A 375 42.82 26.16 -64.27
C ALA A 375 41.51 26.74 -63.70
N THR A 376 40.39 26.54 -64.40
CA THR A 376 39.06 26.98 -63.95
C THR A 376 38.61 26.26 -62.67
N THR A 377 38.92 24.97 -62.54
CA THR A 377 38.60 24.17 -61.36
C THR A 377 39.32 24.70 -60.12
N TYR A 378 40.64 24.89 -60.21
CA TYR A 378 41.41 25.45 -59.09
C TYR A 378 40.97 26.87 -58.73
N ARG A 379 40.62 27.71 -59.73
CA ARG A 379 40.04 29.04 -59.48
C ARG A 379 38.74 28.97 -58.69
N ARG A 380 37.79 28.10 -59.08
CA ARG A 380 36.52 27.92 -58.35
C ARG A 380 36.73 27.39 -56.93
N MET A 381 37.68 26.46 -56.74
CA MET A 381 38.04 25.98 -55.40
C MET A 381 38.61 27.11 -54.55
N TYR A 382 39.50 27.93 -55.10
CA TYR A 382 40.04 29.12 -54.43
C TYR A 382 38.94 30.09 -54.01
N GLU A 383 38.02 30.45 -54.92
CA GLU A 383 36.90 31.35 -54.64
C GLU A 383 35.97 30.78 -53.55
N SER A 384 35.69 29.48 -53.57
CA SER A 384 34.87 28.80 -52.56
C SER A 384 35.54 28.81 -51.18
N ILE A 385 36.82 28.44 -51.10
CA ILE A 385 37.58 28.47 -49.83
C ILE A 385 37.69 29.90 -49.30
N LEU A 386 37.87 30.89 -50.18
CA LEU A 386 37.89 32.30 -49.80
C LEU A 386 36.55 32.73 -49.18
N GLN A 387 35.42 32.34 -49.80
CA GLN A 387 34.09 32.63 -49.24
C GLN A 387 33.88 31.95 -47.88
N GLN A 388 34.31 30.69 -47.72
CA GLN A 388 34.26 29.98 -46.44
C GLN A 388 35.15 30.64 -45.38
N LEU A 389 36.34 31.09 -45.76
CA LEU A 389 37.26 31.80 -44.87
C LEU A 389 36.67 33.14 -44.42
N ILE A 390 36.10 33.93 -45.33
CA ILE A 390 35.39 35.17 -44.97
C ILE A 390 34.25 34.86 -43.98
N GLY A 391 33.47 33.82 -44.23
CA GLY A 391 32.42 33.37 -43.31
C GLY A 391 32.95 32.92 -41.95
N ALA A 392 34.11 32.25 -41.89
CA ALA A 392 34.76 31.84 -40.66
C ALA A 392 35.30 33.04 -39.86
N LEU A 393 35.95 33.99 -40.52
CA LEU A 393 36.48 35.23 -39.92
C LEU A 393 35.36 36.14 -39.38
N GLN A 394 34.22 36.22 -40.08
CA GLN A 394 33.04 36.92 -39.58
C GLN A 394 32.50 36.30 -38.28
N LYS A 395 32.49 34.96 -38.18
CA LYS A 395 32.07 34.24 -36.97
C LYS A 395 33.07 34.38 -35.82
N GLU A 396 34.37 34.43 -36.12
CA GLU A 396 35.42 34.71 -35.12
C GLU A 396 35.24 36.09 -34.48
N SER A 397 34.82 37.08 -35.27
CA SER A 397 34.62 38.47 -34.80
C SER A 397 33.41 38.64 -33.88
N PHE A 398 32.38 37.78 -34.00
CA PHE A 398 31.14 37.85 -33.22
C PHE A 398 30.66 36.46 -32.74
N PRO A 399 31.31 35.87 -31.72
CA PRO A 399 30.82 34.64 -31.12
C PRO A 399 29.52 34.91 -30.35
N LEU A 400 28.37 34.51 -30.91
CA LEU A 400 27.08 34.53 -30.22
C LEU A 400 27.02 33.41 -29.19
N GLY A 401 26.49 33.71 -28.00
CA GLY A 401 26.29 32.73 -26.94
C GLY A 401 24.97 31.97 -27.10
N ASN A 402 25.03 30.64 -27.12
CA ASN A 402 23.84 29.77 -27.26
C ASN A 402 23.01 29.65 -25.98
N ALA A 403 23.41 30.34 -24.92
CA ALA A 403 22.71 30.33 -23.65
C ALA A 403 22.74 31.71 -23.00
N ARG A 404 21.61 32.10 -22.40
CA ARG A 404 21.49 33.36 -21.67
C ARG A 404 20.76 33.17 -20.35
N ILE A 405 21.16 33.95 -19.34
CA ILE A 405 20.52 33.92 -18.02
C ILE A 405 19.17 34.62 -18.14
N VAL A 406 18.10 33.88 -17.86
CA VAL A 406 16.71 34.39 -17.80
C VAL A 406 16.45 35.01 -16.43
N THR A 407 16.94 34.36 -15.38
CA THR A 407 16.75 34.81 -14.00
C THR A 407 18.00 34.50 -13.21
N ALA A 408 18.68 35.52 -12.72
CA ALA A 408 19.82 35.36 -11.82
C ALA A 408 19.34 34.84 -10.46
N ALA A 409 20.19 34.04 -9.79
CA ALA A 409 19.92 33.56 -8.44
C ALA A 409 19.88 34.74 -7.45
N ALA A 410 18.74 34.91 -6.79
CA ALA A 410 18.56 35.85 -5.69
C ALA A 410 18.95 35.20 -4.35
N VAL A 411 19.31 36.04 -3.36
CA VAL A 411 19.61 35.57 -2.00
C VAL A 411 18.31 35.04 -1.36
N PRO A 412 18.25 33.76 -0.96
CA PRO A 412 17.03 33.17 -0.41
C PRO A 412 16.71 33.77 0.96
N LEU A 413 15.46 34.23 1.13
CA LEU A 413 14.97 34.87 2.36
C LEU A 413 14.64 33.87 3.48
N ALA A 414 14.46 32.59 3.14
CA ALA A 414 14.09 31.55 4.07
C ALA A 414 14.96 30.30 3.87
N LYS A 415 15.23 29.58 4.97
CA LYS A 415 15.92 28.29 4.92
C LYS A 415 15.09 27.28 4.13
N THR A 416 15.74 26.58 3.21
CA THR A 416 15.12 25.49 2.45
C THR A 416 14.89 24.28 3.36
N TRP A 417 15.76 24.06 4.34
CA TRP A 417 15.67 22.95 5.28
C TRP A 417 16.38 23.27 6.62
N PRO A 418 15.93 22.74 7.79
CA PRO A 418 14.71 21.96 8.03
C PRO A 418 13.45 22.83 8.03
N LYS A 419 12.36 22.35 7.41
CA LYS A 419 11.08 23.07 7.37
C LYS A 419 10.27 22.76 8.62
N SER A 420 10.13 23.74 9.51
CA SER A 420 9.35 23.59 10.76
C SER A 420 7.91 23.14 10.47
N SER A 421 7.33 23.61 9.37
CA SER A 421 5.98 23.23 8.94
C SER A 421 5.81 21.74 8.58
N ILE A 422 6.91 21.03 8.29
CA ILE A 422 6.88 19.58 7.98
C ILE A 422 7.31 18.77 9.20
N VAL A 423 8.40 19.17 9.86
CA VAL A 423 9.00 18.39 10.94
C VAL A 423 8.08 18.34 12.17
N ILE A 424 7.45 19.47 12.54
CA ILE A 424 6.64 19.54 13.76
C ILE A 424 5.39 18.63 13.67
N PRO A 425 4.53 18.70 12.63
CA PRO A 425 3.39 17.79 12.52
C PRO A 425 3.79 16.32 12.43
N PHE A 426 4.89 16.02 11.72
CA PHE A 426 5.41 14.66 11.59
C PHE A 426 5.84 14.08 12.95
N SER A 427 6.57 14.88 13.74
CA SER A 427 7.04 14.49 15.07
C SER A 427 5.88 14.28 16.05
N ALA A 428 4.82 15.10 15.98
CA ALA A 428 3.60 14.92 16.75
C ALA A 428 2.90 13.61 16.40
N MET A 429 2.82 13.30 15.10
CA MET A 429 2.17 12.08 14.62
C MET A 429 2.93 10.82 15.03
N LEU A 430 4.26 10.84 14.99
CA LEU A 430 5.09 9.76 15.52
C LEU A 430 4.91 9.57 17.02
N GLY A 431 4.85 10.67 17.78
CA GLY A 431 4.56 10.63 19.22
C GLY A 431 3.20 9.99 19.52
N LEU A 432 2.17 10.34 18.74
CA LEU A 432 0.84 9.76 18.87
C LEU A 432 0.80 8.26 18.51
N ALA A 433 1.50 7.86 17.44
CA ALA A 433 1.62 6.46 17.04
C ALA A 433 2.34 5.61 18.10
N ALA A 434 3.43 6.14 18.68
CA ALA A 434 4.11 5.51 19.80
C ALA A 434 3.21 5.40 21.02
N GLY A 435 2.42 6.45 21.33
CA GLY A 435 1.42 6.42 22.40
C GLY A 435 0.36 5.34 22.20
N LEU A 436 -0.06 5.10 20.95
CA LEU A 436 -0.97 4.01 20.60
C LEU A 436 -0.34 2.63 20.79
N GLY A 437 0.91 2.46 20.35
CA GLY A 437 1.66 1.22 20.57
C GLY A 437 1.78 0.89 22.07
N ILE A 438 2.18 1.88 22.88
CA ILE A 438 2.31 1.71 24.33
C ILE A 438 0.95 1.41 24.98
N ALA A 439 -0.13 2.09 24.55
CA ALA A 439 -1.47 1.83 25.07
C ALA A 439 -1.94 0.40 24.76
N LEU A 440 -1.73 -0.09 23.54
CA LEU A 440 -2.09 -1.45 23.14
C LEU A 440 -1.25 -2.52 23.85
N LEU A 441 0.05 -2.28 24.04
CA LEU A 441 0.91 -3.18 24.82
C LEU A 441 0.46 -3.25 26.28
N ARG A 442 0.12 -2.11 26.88
CA ARG A 442 -0.38 -2.04 28.25
C ARG A 442 -1.71 -2.79 28.42
N ASP A 443 -2.61 -2.67 27.46
CA ASP A 443 -3.91 -3.35 27.48
C ASP A 443 -3.76 -4.86 27.22
N GLY A 444 -2.85 -5.26 26.34
CA GLY A 444 -2.53 -6.67 26.06
C GLY A 444 -1.85 -7.41 27.23
N MET A 445 -1.21 -6.67 28.14
CA MET A 445 -0.62 -7.22 29.37
C MET A 445 -1.61 -7.30 30.55
N ASP A 446 -2.83 -6.77 30.44
CA ASP A 446 -3.82 -6.80 31.51
C ASP A 446 -4.57 -8.17 31.53
N ARG A 447 -4.20 -9.05 32.47
CA ARG A 447 -4.72 -10.45 32.58
C ARG A 447 -5.88 -10.64 33.58
N ARG A 448 -6.49 -9.57 34.09
CA ARG A 448 -7.49 -9.65 35.19
C ARG A 448 -8.84 -10.28 34.77
N VAL A 449 -9.48 -11.01 35.69
CA VAL A 449 -10.82 -11.63 35.52
C VAL A 449 -11.90 -10.55 35.58
N SER A 450 -12.10 -9.84 34.48
CA SER A 450 -13.13 -8.79 34.37
C SER A 450 -14.20 -9.07 33.30
N SER A 451 -14.03 -10.11 32.49
CA SER A 451 -14.94 -10.44 31.40
C SER A 451 -15.54 -11.84 31.57
N SER A 452 -16.86 -11.91 31.76
CA SER A 452 -17.65 -13.15 31.82
C SER A 452 -17.53 -14.00 30.54
N GLU A 453 -17.31 -13.34 29.40
CA GLU A 453 -17.09 -14.00 28.10
C GLU A 453 -15.75 -14.75 28.06
N LYS A 454 -14.72 -14.20 28.71
CA LYS A 454 -13.39 -14.82 28.79
C LYS A 454 -13.40 -16.06 29.68
N LEU A 455 -14.10 -16.00 30.81
CA LEU A 455 -14.29 -17.14 31.72
C LEU A 455 -15.02 -18.30 31.04
N ARG A 456 -16.10 -18.04 30.31
CA ARG A 456 -16.85 -19.08 29.59
C ARG A 456 -16.02 -19.74 28.49
N ARG A 457 -15.22 -18.95 27.76
CA ARG A 457 -14.40 -19.46 26.65
C ARG A 457 -13.17 -20.24 27.13
N GLU A 458 -12.50 -19.80 28.20
CA GLU A 458 -11.25 -20.40 28.67
C GLU A 458 -11.47 -21.53 29.69
N LEU A 459 -12.49 -21.44 30.55
CA LEU A 459 -12.74 -22.42 31.62
C LEU A 459 -14.02 -23.24 31.45
N GLY A 460 -14.88 -22.91 30.47
CA GLY A 460 -16.14 -23.63 30.25
C GLY A 460 -17.23 -23.38 31.30
N ILE A 461 -17.01 -22.49 32.27
CA ILE A 461 -17.93 -22.24 33.38
C ILE A 461 -18.89 -21.09 33.05
N SER A 462 -20.17 -21.28 33.33
CA SER A 462 -21.23 -20.28 33.17
C SER A 462 -21.12 -19.17 34.21
N SER A 463 -21.31 -17.91 33.81
CA SER A 463 -21.45 -16.79 34.77
C SER A 463 -22.93 -16.63 35.14
N LEU A 464 -23.25 -16.75 36.43
CA LEU A 464 -24.61 -16.65 36.96
C LEU A 464 -25.06 -15.18 37.14
N GLY A 465 -24.11 -14.25 37.24
CA GLY A 465 -24.41 -12.82 37.34
C GLY A 465 -23.29 -11.99 37.98
N HIS A 466 -23.45 -10.67 37.89
CA HIS A 466 -22.60 -9.68 38.54
C HIS A 466 -23.39 -9.00 39.66
N VAL A 467 -22.92 -9.13 40.90
CA VAL A 467 -23.52 -8.49 42.07
C VAL A 467 -22.70 -7.23 42.41
N PRO A 468 -23.30 -6.02 42.33
CA PRO A 468 -22.58 -4.78 42.59
C PRO A 468 -22.18 -4.68 44.06
N VAL A 469 -21.22 -3.78 44.37
CA VAL A 469 -20.92 -3.44 45.77
C VAL A 469 -22.19 -2.89 46.42
N TYR A 470 -22.59 -3.45 47.58
CA TYR A 470 -23.67 -2.88 48.38
C TYR A 470 -23.25 -1.47 48.83
N ALA A 471 -23.83 -0.46 48.20
CA ALA A 471 -23.88 0.88 48.74
C ALA A 471 -25.19 0.95 49.53
N GLY A 472 -25.11 1.15 50.85
CA GLY A 472 -26.30 1.36 51.68
C GLY A 472 -27.20 2.46 51.10
N PRO A 473 -28.47 2.55 51.54
CA PRO A 473 -29.41 3.50 50.97
C PRO A 473 -28.82 4.92 51.00
N SER A 474 -28.67 5.51 49.81
CA SER A 474 -28.33 6.91 49.67
C SER A 474 -29.53 7.71 50.17
N PHE A 475 -29.33 8.45 51.26
CA PHE A 475 -30.31 9.32 51.91
C PHE A 475 -31.23 10.01 50.89
N VAL A 476 -32.53 9.67 50.91
CA VAL A 476 -33.57 10.45 50.24
C VAL A 476 -33.93 11.59 51.19
N PRO A 477 -33.75 12.87 50.84
CA PRO A 477 -34.14 13.97 51.71
C PRO A 477 -35.67 14.02 51.78
N GLY A 478 -36.21 13.78 52.98
CA GLY A 478 -37.64 13.95 53.25
C GLY A 478 -38.32 12.69 53.80
N HIS A 479 -38.01 12.35 55.05
CA HIS A 479 -38.93 11.81 56.08
C HIS A 479 -38.07 11.37 57.26
N VAL A 480 -37.81 12.32 58.17
CA VAL A 480 -37.23 12.03 59.48
C VAL A 480 -38.40 11.67 60.39
N VAL A 481 -38.55 10.39 60.72
CA VAL A 481 -39.28 9.98 61.93
C VAL A 481 -38.22 9.68 62.97
N ALA A 482 -38.22 10.49 64.02
CA ALA A 482 -37.29 10.40 65.13
C ALA A 482 -37.57 9.16 66.00
N GLY A 483 -36.53 8.38 66.30
CA GLY A 483 -36.58 7.41 67.39
C GLY A 483 -35.61 6.23 67.25
N GLY A 484 -34.60 6.18 68.11
CA GLY A 484 -33.94 4.93 68.53
C GLY A 484 -32.60 4.57 67.88
N THR A 485 -31.60 4.35 68.73
CA THR A 485 -30.26 3.78 68.47
C THR A 485 -30.25 2.38 67.83
N SER A 486 -31.41 1.82 67.48
CA SER A 486 -31.59 0.54 66.76
C SER A 486 -31.39 0.66 65.24
N TRP A 487 -31.64 1.83 64.64
CA TRP A 487 -31.63 2.05 63.19
C TRP A 487 -30.29 1.77 62.48
N ARG A 488 -29.15 1.76 63.20
CA ARG A 488 -27.83 1.46 62.63
C ARG A 488 -27.53 -0.03 62.48
N ARG A 489 -28.20 -0.92 63.23
CA ARG A 489 -28.00 -2.38 63.13
C ARG A 489 -28.81 -3.01 61.99
N THR A 490 -29.90 -2.37 61.58
CA THR A 490 -30.85 -2.87 60.57
C THR A 490 -30.38 -2.73 59.11
N MET A 491 -29.21 -2.15 58.83
CA MET A 491 -28.72 -1.96 57.45
C MET A 491 -27.41 -2.72 57.20
N SER A 492 -27.48 -4.03 57.37
CA SER A 492 -26.39 -4.96 57.06
C SER A 492 -26.54 -5.49 55.62
N PRO A 493 -25.44 -5.72 54.87
CA PRO A 493 -25.49 -6.39 53.58
C PRO A 493 -26.18 -7.76 53.63
N LEU A 494 -26.28 -8.40 54.80
CA LEU A 494 -26.89 -9.73 55.00
C LEU A 494 -28.42 -9.77 54.86
N ARG A 495 -29.12 -8.62 54.97
CA ARG A 495 -30.59 -8.52 54.87
C ARG A 495 -31.06 -7.61 53.72
N SER A 496 -30.14 -7.19 52.87
CA SER A 496 -30.39 -6.16 51.85
C SER A 496 -31.53 -6.45 50.86
N VAL A 497 -31.82 -7.72 50.58
CA VAL A 497 -32.94 -8.13 49.72
C VAL A 497 -34.29 -7.82 50.36
N LEU A 498 -34.41 -7.96 51.68
CA LEU A 498 -35.62 -7.63 52.43
C LEU A 498 -35.73 -6.12 52.66
N ASP A 499 -34.63 -5.46 53.02
CA ASP A 499 -34.64 -4.03 53.38
C ASP A 499 -34.75 -3.11 52.14
N THR A 500 -34.18 -3.55 51.01
CA THR A 500 -34.13 -2.77 49.75
C THR A 500 -34.42 -3.65 48.53
N PRO A 501 -35.66 -4.17 48.36
CA PRO A 501 -35.98 -5.20 47.35
C PRO A 501 -35.79 -4.75 45.90
N TYR A 502 -35.84 -3.44 45.64
CA TYR A 502 -35.67 -2.86 44.30
C TYR A 502 -34.26 -2.26 44.06
N SER A 503 -33.30 -2.52 44.94
CA SER A 503 -31.92 -2.07 44.74
C SER A 503 -31.25 -2.83 43.58
N GLN A 504 -30.19 -2.25 43.01
CA GLN A 504 -29.38 -2.93 41.98
C GLN A 504 -28.76 -4.24 42.51
N PHE A 505 -28.49 -4.30 43.82
CA PHE A 505 -27.99 -5.50 44.48
C PHE A 505 -29.05 -6.61 44.52
N SER A 506 -30.27 -6.27 44.94
CA SER A 506 -31.40 -7.22 45.02
C SER A 506 -31.84 -7.71 43.63
N GLU A 507 -31.85 -6.82 42.63
CA GLU A 507 -32.10 -7.19 41.23
C GLU A 507 -31.01 -8.11 40.66
N ALA A 508 -29.74 -7.86 41.00
CA ALA A 508 -28.65 -8.75 40.60
C ALA A 508 -28.79 -10.15 41.22
N LEU A 509 -29.16 -10.23 42.50
CA LEU A 509 -29.42 -11.50 43.18
C LEU A 509 -30.64 -12.23 42.63
N ARG A 510 -31.71 -11.52 42.23
CA ARG A 510 -32.86 -12.13 41.55
C ARG A 510 -32.49 -12.76 40.22
N ARG A 511 -31.59 -12.13 39.45
CA ARG A 511 -31.04 -12.72 38.20
C ARG A 511 -30.19 -13.95 38.46
N VAL A 512 -29.37 -13.90 39.52
CA VAL A 512 -28.58 -15.07 39.97
C VAL A 512 -29.53 -16.21 40.33
N LYS A 513 -30.56 -15.96 41.15
CA LYS A 513 -31.59 -16.95 41.51
C LYS A 513 -32.23 -17.57 40.28
N HIS A 514 -32.73 -16.78 39.32
CA HIS A 514 -33.33 -17.33 38.10
C HIS A 514 -32.35 -18.18 37.28
N SER A 515 -31.07 -17.83 37.29
CA SER A 515 -30.03 -18.62 36.61
C SER A 515 -29.77 -19.95 37.33
N VAL A 516 -29.78 -19.94 38.67
CA VAL A 516 -29.68 -21.15 39.50
C VAL A 516 -30.91 -22.04 39.29
N ASP A 517 -32.13 -21.49 39.39
CA ASP A 517 -33.40 -22.22 39.18
C ASP A 517 -33.43 -22.92 37.80
N SER A 518 -32.84 -22.30 36.77
CA SER A 518 -32.79 -22.87 35.42
C SER A 518 -31.87 -24.08 35.27
N ALA A 519 -30.96 -24.29 36.23
CA ALA A 519 -30.06 -25.44 36.22
C ALA A 519 -30.67 -26.71 36.83
N PHE A 520 -31.83 -26.59 37.51
CA PHE A 520 -32.54 -27.70 38.15
C PHE A 520 -33.87 -28.00 37.47
N GLN A 521 -34.38 -29.21 37.66
CA GLN A 521 -35.71 -29.58 37.15
C GLN A 521 -36.83 -28.87 37.93
N PRO A 522 -37.94 -28.49 37.29
CA PRO A 522 -39.08 -27.88 37.98
C PRO A 522 -39.57 -28.77 39.13
N ASN A 523 -39.66 -28.21 40.33
CA ASN A 523 -40.11 -28.86 41.58
C ASN A 523 -39.20 -29.95 42.18
N ALA A 524 -37.98 -30.16 41.68
CA ALA A 524 -37.01 -30.98 42.40
C ALA A 524 -36.51 -30.25 43.67
N PRO A 525 -36.23 -30.97 44.78
CA PRO A 525 -35.51 -30.39 45.90
C PRO A 525 -34.11 -29.98 45.44
N MET A 526 -33.65 -28.79 45.82
CA MET A 526 -32.36 -28.22 45.41
C MET A 526 -31.41 -28.16 46.61
N VAL A 527 -30.27 -28.83 46.52
CA VAL A 527 -29.19 -28.74 47.52
C VAL A 527 -27.98 -28.03 46.91
N ILE A 528 -27.78 -26.77 47.25
CA ILE A 528 -26.81 -25.87 46.61
C ILE A 528 -25.76 -25.40 47.62
N GLY A 529 -24.48 -25.58 47.29
CA GLY A 529 -23.38 -25.02 48.06
C GLY A 529 -22.92 -23.66 47.54
N ILE A 530 -22.62 -22.75 48.45
CA ILE A 530 -22.02 -21.45 48.14
C ILE A 530 -20.64 -21.38 48.78
N THR A 531 -19.65 -21.03 47.97
CA THR A 531 -18.24 -20.99 48.37
C THR A 531 -17.47 -19.99 47.53
N SER A 532 -16.18 -19.77 47.83
CA SER A 532 -15.31 -18.81 47.17
C SER A 532 -13.88 -19.35 47.08
N VAL A 533 -13.03 -18.73 46.26
CA VAL A 533 -11.62 -19.15 46.13
C VAL A 533 -10.83 -18.74 47.36
N GLY A 534 -11.04 -17.51 47.85
CA GLY A 534 -10.42 -17.02 49.07
C GLY A 534 -11.44 -16.53 50.11
N THR A 535 -10.97 -16.30 51.34
CA THR A 535 -11.76 -15.68 52.41
C THR A 535 -12.15 -14.24 52.10
N GLY A 536 -13.33 -13.82 52.57
CA GLY A 536 -13.79 -12.42 52.48
C GLY A 536 -14.35 -11.98 51.12
N GLU A 537 -14.61 -12.92 50.20
CA GLU A 537 -15.22 -12.65 48.87
C GLU A 537 -16.75 -12.47 48.91
N GLY A 538 -17.39 -12.73 50.05
CA GLY A 538 -18.81 -12.47 50.30
C GLY A 538 -19.74 -13.66 50.12
N LYS A 539 -19.22 -14.90 50.19
CA LYS A 539 -19.98 -16.17 50.16
C LYS A 539 -21.20 -16.18 51.09
N THR A 540 -21.01 -15.92 52.39
CA THR A 540 -22.05 -15.85 53.42
C THR A 540 -23.09 -14.78 53.10
N THR A 541 -22.66 -13.61 52.60
CA THR A 541 -23.58 -12.53 52.22
C THR A 541 -24.49 -12.93 51.07
N ILE A 542 -23.95 -13.59 50.04
CA ILE A 542 -24.75 -14.09 48.93
C ILE A 542 -25.68 -15.21 49.40
N ALA A 543 -25.19 -16.13 50.23
CA ALA A 543 -25.96 -17.26 50.76
C ALA A 543 -27.18 -16.81 51.57
N THR A 544 -26.99 -15.90 52.53
CA THR A 544 -28.08 -15.39 53.36
C THR A 544 -29.13 -14.64 52.55
N ASN A 545 -28.72 -13.73 51.65
CA ASN A 545 -29.69 -12.97 50.85
C ASN A 545 -30.41 -13.85 49.82
N LEU A 546 -29.75 -14.88 49.27
CA LEU A 546 -30.39 -15.82 48.36
C LEU A 546 -31.43 -16.67 49.10
N ALA A 547 -31.12 -17.13 50.33
CA ALA A 547 -32.07 -17.86 51.16
C ALA A 547 -33.30 -17.01 51.50
N GLN A 548 -33.08 -15.76 51.94
CA GLN A 548 -34.17 -14.81 52.19
C GLN A 548 -35.03 -14.56 50.93
N LEU A 549 -34.42 -14.48 49.75
CA LEU A 549 -35.14 -14.30 48.50
C LEU A 549 -36.04 -15.50 48.18
N TYR A 550 -35.55 -16.74 48.36
CA TYR A 550 -36.37 -17.94 48.20
C TYR A 550 -37.53 -18.00 49.21
N GLN A 551 -37.26 -17.66 50.47
CA GLN A 551 -38.30 -17.64 51.51
C GLN A 551 -39.39 -16.63 51.22
N ASN A 552 -39.01 -15.41 50.82
CA ASN A 552 -39.95 -14.33 50.52
C ASN A 552 -40.82 -14.61 49.27
N GLU A 553 -40.37 -15.49 48.38
CA GLU A 553 -41.17 -16.00 47.26
C GLU A 553 -42.04 -17.22 47.63
N GLY A 554 -42.06 -17.62 48.91
CA GLY A 554 -42.90 -18.70 49.42
C GLY A 554 -42.31 -20.10 49.26
N ALA A 555 -41.02 -20.23 48.95
CA ALA A 555 -40.36 -21.54 48.92
C ALA A 555 -39.92 -21.96 50.34
N SER A 556 -40.07 -23.24 50.68
CA SER A 556 -39.49 -23.80 51.89
C SER A 556 -37.97 -23.89 51.74
N VAL A 557 -37.25 -23.04 52.46
CA VAL A 557 -35.79 -22.93 52.39
C VAL A 557 -35.17 -23.09 53.77
N VAL A 558 -34.01 -23.73 53.83
CA VAL A 558 -33.16 -23.81 55.01
C VAL A 558 -31.73 -23.44 54.63
N LEU A 559 -31.06 -22.71 55.51
CA LEU A 559 -29.67 -22.31 55.37
C LEU A 559 -28.82 -23.13 56.35
N VAL A 560 -27.74 -23.73 55.88
CA VAL A 560 -26.85 -24.58 56.69
C VAL A 560 -25.47 -23.96 56.72
N ASP A 561 -24.94 -23.68 57.90
CA ASP A 561 -23.55 -23.25 58.07
C ASP A 561 -22.64 -24.47 58.08
N ALA A 562 -21.85 -24.64 57.03
CA ALA A 562 -20.83 -25.67 56.90
C ALA A 562 -19.41 -25.07 56.85
N ASP A 563 -19.23 -23.85 57.38
CA ASP A 563 -17.92 -23.23 57.57
C ASP A 563 -17.40 -23.51 58.99
N PHE A 564 -16.89 -24.72 59.21
CA PHE A 564 -16.36 -25.17 60.52
C PHE A 564 -15.11 -24.40 60.97
N LEU A 565 -14.44 -23.66 60.08
CA LEU A 565 -13.24 -22.87 60.42
C LEU A 565 -13.60 -21.45 60.87
N ASN A 566 -14.51 -20.80 60.15
CA ASN A 566 -14.91 -19.43 60.40
C ASN A 566 -16.43 -19.34 60.36
N ALA A 567 -17.11 -19.97 61.33
CA ALA A 567 -18.57 -20.11 61.48
C ALA A 567 -19.31 -18.76 61.67
N ARG A 568 -19.17 -17.87 60.68
CA ARG A 568 -19.69 -16.50 60.71
C ARG A 568 -21.20 -16.48 60.62
N LEU A 569 -21.79 -17.39 59.86
CA LEU A 569 -23.23 -17.49 59.76
C LEU A 569 -23.83 -17.95 61.10
N SER A 570 -23.21 -18.94 61.75
CA SER A 570 -23.59 -19.41 63.08
C SER A 570 -23.50 -18.32 64.13
N GLY A 571 -22.38 -17.58 64.16
CA GLY A 571 -22.23 -16.44 65.07
C GLY A 571 -23.31 -15.37 64.87
N VAL A 572 -23.60 -15.00 63.63
CA VAL A 572 -24.65 -13.99 63.33
C VAL A 572 -26.05 -14.53 63.67
N ALA A 573 -26.34 -15.80 63.39
CA ALA A 573 -27.64 -16.41 63.69
C ALA A 573 -27.91 -16.49 65.20
N MET A 574 -26.91 -16.82 66.01
CA MET A 574 -27.04 -16.95 67.47
C MET A 574 -27.11 -15.59 68.18
N GLU A 575 -26.27 -14.62 67.77
CA GLU A 575 -26.19 -13.33 68.46
C GLU A 575 -27.25 -12.33 68.01
N SER A 576 -27.69 -12.40 66.75
CA SER A 576 -28.56 -11.38 66.14
C SER A 576 -29.43 -11.93 65.00
N GLY A 577 -29.77 -13.22 65.02
CA GLY A 577 -30.52 -13.87 63.93
C GLY A 577 -31.86 -13.19 63.63
N ALA A 578 -32.63 -12.88 64.67
CA ALA A 578 -33.94 -12.23 64.53
C ALA A 578 -33.86 -10.86 63.81
N ASP A 579 -32.80 -10.08 64.08
CA ASP A 579 -32.57 -8.78 63.42
C ASP A 579 -32.27 -8.93 61.92
N PHE A 580 -31.76 -10.10 61.50
CA PHE A 580 -31.43 -10.41 60.11
C PHE A 580 -32.44 -11.33 59.41
N GLY A 581 -33.61 -11.58 60.02
CA GLY A 581 -34.62 -12.47 59.45
C GLY A 581 -34.13 -13.92 59.35
N MET A 582 -33.40 -14.38 60.36
CA MET A 582 -32.89 -15.74 60.49
C MET A 582 -33.31 -16.32 61.85
N GLU A 583 -33.58 -17.61 61.90
CA GLU A 583 -33.98 -18.32 63.13
C GLU A 583 -33.17 -19.60 63.26
N VAL A 584 -32.61 -19.87 64.43
CA VAL A 584 -31.80 -21.09 64.64
C VAL A 584 -32.72 -22.30 64.70
N LEU A 585 -32.52 -23.25 63.79
CA LEU A 585 -33.24 -24.51 63.75
C LEU A 585 -32.51 -25.56 64.58
N ARG A 586 -33.16 -26.08 65.62
CA ARG A 586 -32.61 -27.16 66.44
C ARG A 586 -32.91 -28.51 65.81
N MET A 587 -31.90 -29.36 65.62
CA MET A 587 -32.10 -30.63 64.91
C MET A 587 -32.98 -31.64 65.65
N ASN A 588 -33.17 -31.48 66.96
CA ASN A 588 -34.08 -32.28 67.77
C ASN A 588 -35.56 -31.95 67.53
N GLU A 589 -35.87 -30.77 66.98
CA GLU A 589 -37.23 -30.33 66.66
C GLU A 589 -37.68 -30.82 65.28
N VAL A 590 -36.76 -31.40 64.49
CA VAL A 590 -37.09 -31.97 63.19
C VAL A 590 -37.53 -33.43 63.37
N PRO A 591 -38.79 -33.81 63.04
CA PRO A 591 -39.31 -35.15 63.31
C PRO A 591 -38.50 -36.24 62.60
N ARG A 592 -37.81 -37.10 63.36
CA ARG A 592 -37.10 -38.26 62.82
C ARG A 592 -38.11 -39.38 62.55
N ARG A 593 -38.30 -39.76 61.28
CA ARG A 593 -39.24 -40.84 60.87
C ARG A 593 -38.83 -42.26 61.30
N TYR A 594 -37.73 -42.43 62.03
CA TYR A 594 -37.28 -43.73 62.54
C TYR A 594 -36.66 -43.59 63.93
N SER A 595 -37.36 -44.09 64.95
CA SER A 595 -36.73 -44.54 66.19
C SER A 595 -36.34 -46.01 66.02
N VAL A 596 -35.04 -46.32 66.12
CA VAL A 596 -34.60 -47.71 66.31
C VAL A 596 -34.84 -48.05 67.78
N ALA A 597 -35.82 -48.90 68.06
CA ALA A 597 -36.07 -49.45 69.39
C ALA A 597 -35.20 -50.69 69.62
N HIS A 598 -34.54 -50.76 70.78
CA HIS A 598 -33.98 -52.00 71.30
C HIS A 598 -35.09 -52.85 71.97
N GLU A 599 -35.02 -54.16 71.69
CA GLU A 599 -35.70 -55.33 72.30
C GLU A 599 -36.82 -55.10 73.34
N ASN A 600 -38.07 -55.29 72.91
CA ASN A 600 -39.04 -56.29 73.42
C ASN A 600 -40.49 -55.81 73.17
N GLY A 601 -41.15 -56.42 72.17
CA GLY A 601 -42.62 -56.46 72.08
C GLY A 601 -43.33 -55.25 71.44
N LEU A 602 -44.16 -55.55 70.43
CA LEU A 602 -45.29 -54.78 69.84
C LEU A 602 -45.27 -53.23 69.89
N SER A 603 -45.16 -52.61 68.72
CA SER A 603 -46.27 -51.92 68.00
C SER A 603 -45.72 -51.10 66.83
N ILE A 604 -46.26 -51.30 65.62
CA ILE A 604 -45.98 -50.45 64.46
C ILE A 604 -46.85 -49.20 64.63
N ALA A 605 -46.24 -48.11 65.11
CA ALA A 605 -46.88 -46.80 65.06
C ALA A 605 -46.79 -46.24 63.64
N THR A 606 -47.81 -46.53 62.83
CA THR A 606 -48.07 -45.78 61.60
C THR A 606 -48.53 -44.38 62.04
N ILE A 607 -47.64 -43.38 61.97
CA ILE A 607 -48.05 -41.99 62.15
C ILE A 607 -48.79 -41.60 60.86
N GLU A 608 -50.11 -41.51 60.96
CA GLU A 608 -50.96 -40.90 59.93
C GLU A 608 -50.44 -39.51 59.59
N HIS A 609 -50.30 -39.26 58.29
CA HIS A 609 -49.86 -37.99 57.76
C HIS A 609 -51.05 -37.03 57.86
N ASP A 610 -51.03 -36.11 58.83
CA ASP A 610 -51.97 -34.99 58.88
C ASP A 610 -51.39 -33.78 58.10
N PRO A 611 -51.80 -33.56 56.85
CA PRO A 611 -51.33 -32.43 56.06
C PRO A 611 -51.81 -31.07 56.61
N GLU A 612 -52.79 -31.03 57.53
CA GLU A 612 -53.20 -29.80 58.22
C GLU A 612 -52.28 -29.46 59.39
N ALA A 613 -51.76 -30.44 60.13
CA ALA A 613 -50.74 -30.22 61.16
C ALA A 613 -49.39 -29.75 60.58
N ASP A 614 -48.97 -30.30 59.43
CA ASP A 614 -47.76 -29.85 58.71
C ASP A 614 -47.96 -28.46 58.08
N ARG A 615 -49.19 -28.10 57.67
CA ARG A 615 -49.55 -26.75 57.21
C ARG A 615 -49.64 -25.74 58.35
N GLN A 616 -50.16 -26.13 59.51
CA GLN A 616 -50.21 -25.28 60.71
C GLN A 616 -48.81 -25.09 61.31
N ALA A 617 -47.96 -26.12 61.31
CA ALA A 617 -46.55 -25.97 61.67
C ALA A 617 -45.80 -25.10 60.65
N ALA A 618 -46.07 -25.25 59.35
CA ALA A 618 -45.51 -24.36 58.31
C ALA A 618 -46.04 -22.92 58.37
N GLN A 619 -47.25 -22.69 58.89
CA GLN A 619 -47.83 -21.37 59.13
C GLN A 619 -47.40 -20.74 60.47
N ALA A 620 -46.91 -21.54 61.42
CA ALA A 620 -46.40 -21.07 62.71
C ALA A 620 -44.98 -20.49 62.65
N TYR A 621 -44.18 -20.81 61.61
CA TYR A 621 -42.87 -20.18 61.37
C TYR A 621 -43.03 -18.78 60.77
N SER A 622 -43.39 -17.82 61.64
CA SER A 622 -43.50 -16.42 61.30
C SER A 622 -42.12 -15.74 61.33
N ASN A 623 -41.65 -15.32 60.15
CA ASN A 623 -40.75 -14.20 59.84
C ASN A 623 -39.22 -14.41 59.69
N GLY A 624 -38.65 -15.62 59.75
CA GLY A 624 -37.19 -15.81 59.55
C GLY A 624 -36.78 -17.09 58.80
N VAL A 625 -35.66 -17.05 58.07
CA VAL A 625 -35.06 -18.22 57.40
C VAL A 625 -34.50 -19.17 58.46
N PRO A 626 -34.89 -20.46 58.50
CA PRO A 626 -34.30 -21.41 59.43
C PRO A 626 -32.83 -21.65 59.09
N VAL A 627 -31.96 -21.57 60.10
CA VAL A 627 -30.51 -21.72 60.01
C VAL A 627 -30.05 -22.88 60.88
N VAL A 628 -29.37 -23.85 60.28
CA VAL A 628 -28.64 -24.89 61.01
C VAL A 628 -27.23 -24.37 61.25
N THR A 629 -26.87 -24.21 62.52
CA THR A 629 -25.56 -23.71 62.95
C THR A 629 -24.56 -24.84 63.13
N VAL A 630 -23.26 -24.53 63.02
CA VAL A 630 -22.17 -25.51 63.23
C VAL A 630 -22.27 -26.22 64.58
N ASP A 631 -22.63 -25.50 65.65
CA ASP A 631 -22.82 -26.05 67.00
C ASP A 631 -23.92 -27.13 67.07
N GLU A 632 -24.96 -27.01 66.23
CA GLU A 632 -26.03 -28.02 66.16
C GLU A 632 -25.54 -29.26 65.40
N THR A 633 -24.78 -29.07 64.32
CA THR A 633 -24.15 -30.18 63.60
C THR A 633 -23.13 -30.92 64.47
N GLU A 634 -22.37 -30.20 65.30
CA GLU A 634 -21.41 -30.80 66.26
C GLU A 634 -22.13 -31.58 67.37
N LYS A 635 -23.26 -31.10 67.89
CA LYS A 635 -24.10 -31.84 68.86
C LYS A 635 -24.71 -33.11 68.29
N SER A 636 -24.94 -33.15 66.97
CA SER A 636 -25.43 -34.35 66.27
C SER A 636 -24.36 -35.45 66.12
N VAL A 637 -23.08 -35.15 66.39
CA VAL A 637 -21.99 -36.13 66.30
C VAL A 637 -22.03 -37.09 67.50
N ALA A 638 -21.88 -38.39 67.24
CA ALA A 638 -21.76 -39.38 68.31
C ALA A 638 -20.55 -39.05 69.21
N ALA A 639 -20.73 -39.08 70.53
CA ALA A 639 -19.76 -38.59 71.53
C ALA A 639 -18.32 -39.14 71.42
N PHE A 640 -18.10 -40.22 70.66
CA PHE A 640 -16.79 -40.86 70.46
C PHE A 640 -16.07 -40.44 69.16
N GLN A 641 -16.70 -39.68 68.25
CA GLN A 641 -16.10 -39.29 66.96
C GLN A 641 -15.63 -37.84 66.95
N ARG A 642 -14.34 -37.60 67.23
CA ARG A 642 -13.74 -36.24 67.26
C ARG A 642 -13.72 -35.49 65.91
N TYR A 643 -13.97 -36.17 64.79
CA TYR A 643 -14.06 -35.59 63.44
C TYR A 643 -15.31 -36.11 62.70
N GLY A 644 -16.37 -36.44 63.44
CA GLY A 644 -17.62 -36.97 62.89
C GLY A 644 -18.56 -35.91 62.29
N HIS A 645 -18.14 -34.65 62.22
CA HIS A 645 -18.96 -33.52 61.76
C HIS A 645 -19.36 -33.63 60.28
N LEU A 646 -18.51 -34.17 59.41
CA LEU A 646 -18.84 -34.37 57.98
C LEU A 646 -19.90 -35.46 57.74
N PRO A 647 -19.80 -36.68 58.33
CA PRO A 647 -20.89 -37.65 58.30
C PRO A 647 -22.19 -37.15 58.94
N ALA A 648 -22.10 -36.39 60.04
CA ALA A 648 -23.27 -35.78 60.68
C ALA A 648 -23.94 -34.77 59.74
N LEU A 649 -23.17 -33.85 59.16
CA LEU A 649 -23.65 -32.87 58.17
C LEU A 649 -24.31 -33.55 56.97
N LYS A 650 -23.75 -34.68 56.48
CA LYS A 650 -24.36 -35.45 55.40
C LYS A 650 -25.75 -35.99 55.79
N ALA A 651 -25.84 -36.61 56.96
CA ALA A 651 -27.12 -37.14 57.46
C ALA A 651 -28.15 -36.02 57.69
N GLU A 652 -27.69 -34.86 58.14
CA GLU A 652 -28.51 -33.65 58.30
C GLU A 652 -29.01 -33.12 56.95
N ILE A 653 -28.14 -32.96 55.94
CA ILE A 653 -28.54 -32.53 54.60
C ILE A 653 -29.56 -33.52 53.99
N ASP A 654 -29.36 -34.83 54.15
CA ASP A 654 -30.28 -35.87 53.67
C ASP A 654 -31.66 -35.80 54.33
N LEU A 655 -31.71 -35.38 55.60
CA LEU A 655 -32.95 -35.15 56.34
C LEU A 655 -33.63 -33.85 55.87
N LEU A 656 -32.88 -32.76 55.78
CA LEU A 656 -33.37 -31.44 55.38
C LEU A 656 -33.92 -31.44 53.95
N ARG A 657 -33.26 -32.14 53.02
CA ARG A 657 -33.69 -32.28 51.62
C ARG A 657 -35.09 -32.89 51.47
N ARG A 658 -35.56 -33.65 52.47
CA ARG A 658 -36.92 -34.22 52.47
C ARG A 658 -37.99 -33.24 52.96
N ARG A 659 -37.61 -32.22 53.74
CA ARG A 659 -38.52 -31.25 54.36
C ARG A 659 -38.57 -29.90 53.65
N TYR A 660 -37.43 -29.47 53.10
CA TYR A 660 -37.25 -28.18 52.45
C TYR A 660 -37.04 -28.36 50.95
N LYS A 661 -37.68 -27.50 50.16
CA LYS A 661 -37.51 -27.45 48.70
C LYS A 661 -36.12 -26.94 48.34
N VAL A 662 -35.54 -26.05 49.15
CA VAL A 662 -34.23 -25.46 48.91
C VAL A 662 -33.37 -25.60 50.16
N VAL A 663 -32.19 -26.21 50.02
CA VAL A 663 -31.17 -26.29 51.06
C VAL A 663 -29.94 -25.54 50.55
N ILE A 664 -29.62 -24.42 51.19
CA ILE A 664 -28.43 -23.62 50.85
C ILE A 664 -27.37 -23.89 51.89
N VAL A 665 -26.17 -24.31 51.46
CA VAL A 665 -25.06 -24.62 52.35
C VAL A 665 -23.97 -23.56 52.19
N ASP A 666 -23.72 -22.75 53.23
CA ASP A 666 -22.59 -21.81 53.27
C ASP A 666 -21.32 -22.58 53.66
N MET A 667 -20.37 -22.68 52.73
CA MET A 667 -19.16 -23.49 52.91
C MET A 667 -17.92 -22.61 53.04
N SER A 668 -16.86 -23.13 53.65
CA SER A 668 -15.56 -22.45 53.68
C SER A 668 -15.00 -22.17 52.28
N ALA A 669 -14.00 -21.27 52.20
CA ALA A 669 -13.30 -21.02 50.94
C ALA A 669 -12.37 -22.19 50.57
N PHE A 670 -12.19 -22.44 49.26
CA PHE A 670 -11.43 -23.59 48.77
C PHE A 670 -9.96 -23.63 49.20
N GLU A 671 -9.29 -22.49 49.22
CA GLU A 671 -7.89 -22.40 49.66
C GLU A 671 -7.74 -22.63 51.17
N ASP A 672 -8.81 -22.44 51.94
CA ASP A 672 -8.75 -22.39 53.41
C ASP A 672 -9.20 -23.70 54.09
N SER A 673 -9.97 -24.57 53.42
CA SER A 673 -10.55 -25.78 54.05
C SER A 673 -10.59 -27.01 53.13
N ALA A 674 -10.04 -28.13 53.61
CA ALA A 674 -10.18 -29.43 52.95
C ALA A 674 -11.61 -29.99 53.03
N ASP A 675 -12.34 -29.67 54.10
CA ASP A 675 -13.71 -30.15 54.36
C ASP A 675 -14.68 -29.72 53.26
N THR A 676 -14.46 -28.54 52.68
CA THR A 676 -15.28 -28.03 51.56
C THR A 676 -15.32 -29.02 50.40
N ARG A 677 -14.20 -29.68 50.08
CA ARG A 677 -14.16 -30.67 48.98
C ARG A 677 -15.04 -31.89 49.25
N VAL A 678 -15.11 -32.33 50.51
CA VAL A 678 -15.95 -33.47 50.91
C VAL A 678 -17.41 -33.05 50.90
N ILE A 679 -17.72 -31.85 51.42
CA ILE A 679 -19.08 -31.29 51.41
C ILE A 679 -19.60 -31.15 49.99
N CYS A 680 -18.77 -30.75 49.01
CA CYS A 680 -19.12 -30.69 47.59
C CYS A 680 -19.78 -31.99 47.06
N SER A 681 -19.40 -33.16 47.60
CA SER A 681 -19.94 -34.45 47.19
C SER A 681 -21.35 -34.74 47.74
N TYR A 682 -21.80 -33.96 48.72
CA TYR A 682 -23.14 -34.07 49.33
C TYR A 682 -24.17 -33.15 48.65
N LEU A 683 -23.72 -32.31 47.72
CA LEU A 683 -24.51 -31.26 47.09
C LEU A 683 -24.83 -31.61 45.64
N GLU A 684 -25.92 -31.05 45.12
CA GLU A 684 -26.33 -31.25 43.72
C GLU A 684 -25.72 -30.21 42.78
N GLY A 685 -25.31 -29.07 43.32
CA GLY A 685 -24.66 -28.01 42.56
C GLY A 685 -23.92 -27.00 43.43
N ILE A 686 -22.87 -26.39 42.87
CA ILE A 686 -22.03 -25.44 43.58
C ILE A 686 -21.96 -24.11 42.83
N VAL A 687 -22.07 -23.03 43.61
CA VAL A 687 -21.94 -21.66 43.16
C VAL A 687 -20.67 -21.06 43.75
N VAL A 688 -19.79 -20.58 42.87
CA VAL A 688 -18.50 -19.99 43.26
C VAL A 688 -18.60 -18.47 43.23
N VAL A 689 -18.34 -17.82 44.35
CA VAL A 689 -18.37 -16.36 44.52
C VAL A 689 -16.96 -15.81 44.39
N VAL A 690 -16.77 -14.86 43.46
CA VAL A 690 -15.48 -14.18 43.23
C VAL A 690 -15.66 -12.69 43.54
N GLY A 691 -15.01 -12.22 44.61
CA GLY A 691 -15.30 -10.89 45.18
C GLY A 691 -14.28 -9.81 44.82
N HIS A 692 -12.99 -10.15 44.73
CA HIS A 692 -11.94 -9.18 44.38
C HIS A 692 -11.50 -9.37 42.94
N THR A 693 -12.33 -8.93 41.99
CA THR A 693 -12.04 -8.98 40.53
C THR A 693 -10.71 -8.30 40.15
N ASN A 694 -10.19 -7.38 40.97
CA ASN A 694 -8.88 -6.75 40.77
C ASN A 694 -7.67 -7.61 41.20
N LYS A 695 -7.87 -8.64 42.01
CA LYS A 695 -6.82 -9.57 42.49
C LYS A 695 -6.92 -10.97 41.90
N MET A 696 -8.11 -11.38 41.42
CA MET A 696 -8.33 -12.69 40.83
C MET A 696 -7.89 -12.71 39.34
N THR A 697 -6.95 -13.59 39.00
CA THR A 697 -6.53 -13.88 37.61
C THR A 697 -7.19 -15.17 37.11
N VAL A 698 -7.29 -15.34 35.79
CA VAL A 698 -7.89 -16.57 35.21
C VAL A 698 -7.05 -17.78 35.60
N GLU A 699 -5.73 -17.62 35.64
CA GLU A 699 -4.76 -18.63 36.07
C GLU A 699 -5.05 -19.10 37.51
N ARG A 700 -5.17 -18.18 38.48
CA ARG A 700 -5.46 -18.55 39.88
C ARG A 700 -6.82 -19.24 40.05
N LEU A 701 -7.84 -18.77 39.33
CA LEU A 701 -9.15 -19.43 39.33
C LEU A 701 -9.08 -20.82 38.72
N SER A 702 -8.35 -20.99 37.60
CA SER A 702 -8.10 -22.28 36.97
C SER A 702 -7.37 -23.23 37.92
N ASP A 703 -6.34 -22.77 38.63
CA ASP A 703 -5.58 -23.57 39.59
C ASP A 703 -6.44 -23.99 40.79
N ALA A 704 -7.26 -23.07 41.30
CA ALA A 704 -8.22 -23.36 42.38
C ALA A 704 -9.25 -24.41 41.95
N LEU A 705 -9.77 -24.32 40.71
CA LEU A 705 -10.69 -25.31 40.14
C LEU A 705 -9.99 -26.64 39.83
N ALA A 706 -8.74 -26.63 39.39
CA ALA A 706 -7.96 -27.85 39.18
C ALA A 706 -7.73 -28.62 40.49
N SER A 707 -7.73 -27.92 41.63
CA SER A 707 -7.58 -28.54 42.96
C SER A 707 -8.75 -29.47 43.35
N PHE A 708 -9.87 -29.45 42.63
CA PHE A 708 -10.99 -30.36 42.81
C PHE A 708 -10.72 -31.81 42.38
N GLY A 709 -9.64 -32.06 41.62
CA GLY A 709 -9.31 -33.40 41.14
C GLY A 709 -10.38 -33.99 40.21
N THR A 710 -10.47 -35.32 40.16
CA THR A 710 -11.36 -36.07 39.26
C THR A 710 -12.80 -36.22 39.78
N THR A 711 -13.14 -35.63 40.93
CA THR A 711 -14.48 -35.75 41.50
C THR A 711 -15.48 -34.97 40.65
N PRO A 712 -16.57 -35.59 40.16
CA PRO A 712 -17.54 -34.92 39.29
C PRO A 712 -18.38 -33.93 40.12
N ILE A 713 -17.87 -32.71 40.26
CA ILE A 713 -18.57 -31.62 40.95
C ILE A 713 -19.33 -30.80 39.91
N ASN A 714 -20.64 -30.66 40.11
CA ASN A 714 -21.50 -29.87 39.24
C ASN A 714 -21.41 -28.38 39.61
N ILE A 715 -20.51 -27.65 38.94
CA ILE A 715 -20.39 -26.20 39.13
C ILE A 715 -21.49 -25.50 38.31
N LEU A 716 -22.50 -24.99 39.00
CA LEU A 716 -23.63 -24.27 38.38
C LEU A 716 -23.16 -22.97 37.72
N GLY A 717 -22.19 -22.30 38.34
CA GLY A 717 -21.50 -21.17 37.75
C GLY A 717 -20.87 -20.23 38.76
N ILE A 718 -20.36 -19.11 38.24
CA ILE A 718 -19.62 -18.11 39.02
C ILE A 718 -20.45 -16.84 39.20
N ILE A 719 -20.49 -16.33 40.44
CA ILE A 719 -21.02 -15.02 40.80
C ILE A 719 -19.84 -14.06 40.98
N ALA A 720 -19.81 -13.01 40.18
CA ALA A 720 -18.84 -11.92 40.37
C ALA A 720 -19.42 -10.90 41.36
N ASN A 721 -19.00 -10.99 42.62
CA ASN A 721 -19.41 -10.09 43.70
C ASN A 721 -18.54 -8.83 43.74
N ARG A 722 -19.06 -7.76 44.34
CA ARG A 722 -18.40 -6.44 44.45
C ARG A 722 -17.94 -5.88 43.10
N SER A 723 -18.71 -6.12 42.04
CA SER A 723 -18.39 -5.58 40.73
C SER A 723 -18.52 -4.06 40.73
N SER A 724 -17.43 -3.34 40.49
CA SER A 724 -17.47 -1.89 40.30
C SER A 724 -17.88 -1.59 38.86
N GLU A 725 -19.17 -1.62 38.55
CA GLU A 725 -19.63 -0.94 37.34
C GLU A 725 -19.47 0.57 37.56
N LYS A 726 -18.33 1.13 37.10
CA LYS A 726 -18.24 2.57 36.90
C LYS A 726 -19.31 2.97 35.90
N ARG A 727 -20.36 3.63 36.40
CA ARG A 727 -21.36 4.36 35.61
C ARG A 727 -20.64 5.13 34.49
N ARG A 728 -20.81 4.67 33.25
CA ARG A 728 -20.76 5.55 32.09
C ARG A 728 -22.06 6.34 32.11
N HIS A 729 -22.05 7.51 32.74
CA HIS A 729 -23.08 8.51 32.50
C HIS A 729 -23.10 8.83 31.01
N GLY A 730 -24.20 8.48 30.33
CA GLY A 730 -24.38 8.78 28.92
C GLY A 730 -25.26 7.82 28.12
N GLU A 731 -25.83 6.75 28.68
CA GLU A 731 -26.80 5.95 27.93
C GLU A 731 -28.22 6.50 28.12
N ARG A 732 -28.61 7.37 27.18
CA ARG A 732 -30.02 7.65 26.88
C ARG A 732 -30.74 6.32 26.68
N ARG A 733 -31.88 6.19 27.37
CA ARG A 733 -32.88 5.14 27.15
C ARG A 733 -33.19 5.00 25.65
N HIS A 734 -32.61 3.98 25.01
CA HIS A 734 -33.07 3.49 23.71
C HIS A 734 -33.59 2.06 23.90
N TRP A 735 -34.90 1.93 23.80
CA TRP A 735 -35.61 0.66 23.70
C TRP A 735 -35.24 0.00 22.38
N TRP A 736 -34.24 -0.89 22.37
CA TRP A 736 -34.10 -1.93 21.35
C TRP A 736 -33.67 -3.23 22.03
N ARG A 737 -34.63 -4.15 22.07
CA ARG A 737 -34.51 -5.52 22.54
C ARG A 737 -33.49 -6.24 21.65
N LYS A 738 -32.39 -6.73 22.22
CA LYS A 738 -31.43 -7.61 21.53
C LYS A 738 -32.19 -8.78 20.90
N PRO A 739 -32.12 -9.02 19.59
CA PRO A 739 -32.35 -10.36 19.08
C PRO A 739 -31.18 -11.20 19.60
N GLN A 740 -31.46 -12.21 20.42
CA GLN A 740 -30.49 -13.28 20.61
C GLN A 740 -30.15 -13.85 19.22
N PRO A 741 -28.88 -14.12 18.90
CA PRO A 741 -28.57 -14.88 17.71
C PRO A 741 -29.17 -16.27 17.93
N ARG A 742 -30.32 -16.54 17.31
CA ARG A 742 -30.75 -17.91 17.08
C ARG A 742 -29.59 -18.58 16.36
N GLU A 743 -28.99 -19.58 16.99
CA GLU A 743 -28.29 -20.63 16.28
C GLU A 743 -29.31 -21.25 15.32
N THR A 744 -29.42 -20.67 14.13
CA THR A 744 -30.00 -21.39 13.00
C THR A 744 -28.98 -22.46 12.65
N ARG A 745 -29.15 -23.64 13.25
CA ARG A 745 -28.75 -24.88 12.60
C ARG A 745 -29.37 -24.85 11.21
N PHE A 746 -28.57 -24.53 10.19
CA PHE A 746 -28.82 -25.02 8.84
C PHE A 746 -28.46 -26.52 8.86
N SER A 747 -29.28 -27.29 9.58
CA SER A 747 -29.39 -28.73 9.39
C SER A 747 -30.29 -28.96 8.18
N ASP A 748 -29.78 -29.70 7.20
CA ASP A 748 -30.56 -30.45 6.22
C ASP A 748 -31.50 -29.70 5.28
N ARG A 749 -31.04 -28.58 4.71
CA ARG A 749 -31.35 -28.32 3.29
C ARG A 749 -30.10 -28.52 2.48
N ARG A 750 -29.86 -29.77 2.07
CA ARG A 750 -29.10 -30.02 0.85
C ARG A 750 -29.72 -29.11 -0.21
N LEU A 751 -28.90 -28.30 -0.86
CA LEU A 751 -29.24 -27.77 -2.18
C LEU A 751 -29.64 -29.01 -2.98
N GLU A 752 -30.93 -29.19 -3.22
CA GLU A 752 -31.44 -30.32 -4.00
C GLU A 752 -30.66 -30.35 -5.30
N GLY A 753 -30.02 -31.49 -5.57
CA GLY A 753 -29.23 -31.66 -6.78
C GLY A 753 -30.10 -31.36 -7.99
N ARG A 754 -29.69 -30.36 -8.77
CA ARG A 754 -30.35 -30.07 -10.04
C ARG A 754 -30.10 -31.23 -11.01
N PRO A 755 -31.10 -31.60 -11.83
CA PRO A 755 -30.85 -32.39 -13.02
C PRO A 755 -29.92 -31.60 -13.95
N SER A 756 -28.86 -32.25 -14.40
CA SER A 756 -27.88 -31.71 -15.36
C SER A 756 -28.59 -31.25 -16.64
N GLY A 757 -28.41 -29.99 -17.06
CA GLY A 757 -28.76 -29.55 -18.43
C GLY A 757 -29.45 -28.20 -18.62
N ARG A 758 -29.78 -27.43 -17.56
CA ARG A 758 -30.27 -26.04 -17.73
C ARG A 758 -29.09 -25.05 -17.69
N PRO A 759 -28.88 -24.20 -18.72
CA PRO A 759 -27.81 -23.20 -18.72
C PRO A 759 -28.03 -22.20 -17.58
N VAL A 760 -26.95 -21.84 -16.86
CA VAL A 760 -27.02 -20.92 -15.72
C VAL A 760 -27.18 -19.50 -16.27
N LYS A 761 -28.21 -18.78 -15.79
CA LYS A 761 -28.42 -17.38 -16.18
C LYS A 761 -27.38 -16.46 -15.54
N LEU A 762 -26.38 -16.04 -16.32
CA LEU A 762 -25.27 -15.17 -15.93
C LEU A 762 -25.49 -13.76 -16.48
N VAL A 763 -25.64 -12.80 -15.56
CA VAL A 763 -25.80 -11.38 -15.88
C VAL A 763 -24.56 -10.60 -15.50
N VAL A 764 -24.13 -9.69 -16.37
CA VAL A 764 -23.02 -8.78 -16.09
C VAL A 764 -23.58 -7.40 -15.70
N GLY A 765 -23.18 -6.90 -14.53
CA GLY A 765 -23.57 -5.58 -14.03
C GLY A 765 -22.41 -4.59 -14.09
N ILE A 766 -22.58 -3.46 -14.79
CA ILE A 766 -21.56 -2.40 -14.89
C ILE A 766 -22.14 -1.11 -14.33
N ALA A 767 -21.46 -0.50 -13.36
CA ALA A 767 -21.79 0.84 -12.88
C ALA A 767 -20.74 1.84 -13.41
N SER A 768 -21.19 2.90 -14.07
CA SER A 768 -20.30 3.89 -14.70
C SER A 768 -20.76 5.32 -14.42
N THR A 769 -19.80 6.27 -14.43
CA THR A 769 -20.06 7.71 -14.29
C THR A 769 -18.98 8.49 -15.03
N GLY A 770 -19.35 9.30 -16.02
CA GLY A 770 -18.41 10.20 -16.72
C GLY A 770 -17.30 9.50 -17.51
N ARG A 771 -17.53 8.26 -17.98
CA ARG A 771 -16.53 7.39 -18.64
C ARG A 771 -17.02 6.84 -19.99
N ARG A 772 -17.72 7.69 -20.75
CA ARG A 772 -18.31 7.36 -22.06
C ARG A 772 -17.38 6.59 -22.98
N ASP A 773 -16.18 7.11 -23.25
CA ASP A 773 -15.25 6.52 -24.22
C ASP A 773 -14.74 5.13 -23.81
N ILE A 774 -14.55 4.93 -22.50
CA ILE A 774 -14.07 3.66 -21.96
C ILE A 774 -15.18 2.61 -22.05
N LEU A 775 -16.40 2.98 -21.65
CA LEU A 775 -17.57 2.11 -21.71
C LEU A 775 -17.85 1.64 -23.16
N SER A 776 -17.72 2.56 -24.13
CA SER A 776 -17.83 2.26 -25.57
C SER A 776 -16.77 1.25 -26.06
N SER A 777 -15.66 1.09 -25.35
CA SER A 777 -14.61 0.11 -25.65
C SER A 777 -14.82 -1.23 -24.92
N ILE A 778 -15.42 -1.22 -23.73
CA ILE A 778 -15.64 -2.43 -22.91
C ILE A 778 -16.78 -3.29 -23.45
N LEU A 779 -17.90 -2.70 -23.88
CA LEU A 779 -19.04 -3.48 -24.38
C LEU A 779 -18.67 -4.39 -25.58
N PRO A 780 -17.95 -3.90 -26.61
CA PRO A 780 -17.43 -4.77 -27.68
C PRO A 780 -16.39 -5.79 -27.19
N HIS A 781 -15.65 -5.50 -26.11
CA HIS A 781 -14.70 -6.47 -25.53
C HIS A 781 -15.43 -7.65 -24.87
N ILE A 782 -16.56 -7.41 -24.20
CA ILE A 782 -17.42 -8.48 -23.66
C ILE A 782 -17.95 -9.38 -24.77
N ALA A 783 -18.21 -8.83 -25.96
CA ALA A 783 -18.58 -9.61 -27.13
C ALA A 783 -17.48 -10.57 -27.62
N ARG A 784 -16.24 -10.50 -27.12
CA ARG A 784 -15.18 -11.46 -27.45
C ARG A 784 -15.12 -12.67 -26.52
N GLN A 785 -16.02 -12.75 -25.54
CA GLN A 785 -16.06 -13.90 -24.64
C GLN A 785 -16.51 -15.19 -25.35
N THR A 786 -15.92 -16.32 -24.96
CA THR A 786 -16.27 -17.67 -25.45
C THR A 786 -17.71 -18.01 -25.05
N ARG A 787 -18.06 -17.80 -23.78
CA ARG A 787 -19.42 -17.76 -23.26
C ARG A 787 -19.92 -16.32 -23.26
N LYS A 788 -20.94 -15.99 -24.06
CA LYS A 788 -21.61 -14.67 -24.01
C LYS A 788 -22.35 -14.49 -22.68
N PRO A 789 -22.54 -13.28 -22.15
CA PRO A 789 -23.48 -13.05 -21.05
C PRO A 789 -24.92 -13.21 -21.54
N ASP A 790 -25.84 -13.59 -20.65
CA ASP A 790 -27.28 -13.66 -21.00
C ASP A 790 -27.92 -12.27 -21.03
N GLU A 791 -27.39 -11.34 -20.25
CA GLU A 791 -27.75 -9.93 -20.25
C GLU A 791 -26.60 -9.10 -19.66
N VAL A 792 -26.39 -7.90 -20.20
CA VAL A 792 -25.52 -6.87 -19.59
C VAL A 792 -26.38 -5.72 -19.11
N VAL A 793 -26.33 -5.43 -17.81
CA VAL A 793 -27.05 -4.31 -17.20
C VAL A 793 -26.06 -3.21 -16.87
N VAL A 794 -26.17 -2.07 -17.57
CA VAL A 794 -25.30 -0.91 -17.38
C VAL A 794 -26.07 0.17 -16.62
N CYS A 795 -25.61 0.55 -15.43
CA CYS A 795 -26.20 1.62 -14.65
C CYS A 795 -25.33 2.89 -14.71
N LEU A 796 -25.90 3.97 -15.24
CA LEU A 796 -25.23 5.25 -15.50
C LEU A 796 -25.75 6.34 -14.56
N ALA A 797 -24.91 7.34 -14.29
CA ALA A 797 -25.31 8.54 -13.55
C ALA A 797 -26.02 9.56 -14.46
N SER A 798 -25.61 9.64 -15.73
CA SER A 798 -26.23 10.46 -16.77
C SER A 798 -26.49 9.64 -18.04
N PRO A 799 -27.58 9.88 -18.78
CA PRO A 799 -27.80 9.27 -20.10
C PRO A 799 -26.67 9.56 -21.11
N GLU A 800 -25.91 10.63 -20.93
CA GLU A 800 -24.81 11.04 -21.80
C GLU A 800 -23.53 10.19 -21.61
N ASP A 801 -23.47 9.38 -20.55
CA ASP A 801 -22.30 8.56 -20.19
C ASP A 801 -22.14 7.29 -21.07
N ILE A 802 -22.98 7.11 -22.10
CA ILE A 802 -22.88 6.00 -23.05
C ILE A 802 -23.08 6.49 -24.48
N ASP A 803 -22.29 5.97 -25.42
CA ASP A 803 -22.59 6.12 -26.84
C ASP A 803 -23.55 5.02 -27.30
N GLN A 804 -24.77 5.38 -27.71
CA GLN A 804 -25.78 4.42 -28.16
C GLN A 804 -25.36 3.63 -29.41
N SER A 805 -24.39 4.13 -30.18
CA SER A 805 -23.87 3.44 -31.37
C SER A 805 -23.25 2.06 -31.03
N CYS A 806 -22.59 1.94 -29.89
CA CYS A 806 -21.84 0.72 -29.51
C CYS A 806 -22.73 -0.46 -29.11
N MET A 807 -24.05 -0.25 -28.99
CA MET A 807 -25.02 -1.27 -28.61
C MET A 807 -25.70 -1.95 -29.80
N ARG A 808 -25.56 -1.43 -31.03
CA ARG A 808 -26.35 -1.92 -32.18
C ARG A 808 -25.92 -3.29 -32.71
N ASP A 809 -24.64 -3.65 -32.55
CA ASP A 809 -24.03 -4.85 -33.16
C ASP A 809 -23.56 -5.89 -32.12
N LEU A 810 -24.24 -5.97 -30.97
CA LEU A 810 -23.88 -6.93 -29.91
C LEU A 810 -24.78 -8.17 -29.93
N ASP A 811 -24.17 -9.36 -29.85
CA ASP A 811 -24.86 -10.66 -29.86
C ASP A 811 -25.60 -11.00 -28.53
N PHE A 812 -25.80 -10.02 -27.64
CA PHE A 812 -26.46 -10.20 -26.35
C PHE A 812 -27.22 -8.92 -25.93
N PRO A 813 -28.28 -9.03 -25.13
CA PRO A 813 -29.08 -7.87 -24.74
C PRO A 813 -28.34 -6.98 -23.73
N VAL A 814 -28.36 -5.67 -23.98
CA VAL A 814 -27.82 -4.63 -23.08
C VAL A 814 -28.97 -3.77 -22.56
N ARG A 815 -29.12 -3.69 -21.24
CA ARG A 815 -30.12 -2.84 -20.56
C ARG A 815 -29.42 -1.67 -19.87
N VAL A 816 -29.79 -0.45 -20.24
CA VAL A 816 -29.27 0.77 -19.62
C VAL A 816 -30.25 1.26 -18.54
N LEU A 817 -29.74 1.49 -17.34
CA LEU A 817 -30.47 2.02 -16.19
C LEU A 817 -29.87 3.36 -15.77
N ILE A 818 -30.70 4.30 -15.33
CA ILE A 818 -30.25 5.57 -14.75
C ILE A 818 -30.46 5.54 -13.23
N SER A 819 -29.47 6.01 -12.48
CA SER A 819 -29.51 6.14 -11.02
C SER A 819 -28.74 7.39 -10.59
N GLU A 820 -28.99 7.85 -9.37
CA GLU A 820 -28.19 8.91 -8.77
C GLU A 820 -26.71 8.51 -8.66
N ARG A 821 -25.81 9.49 -8.72
CA ARG A 821 -24.38 9.25 -8.65
C ARG A 821 -23.99 8.58 -7.32
N GLY A 822 -23.42 7.38 -7.42
CA GLY A 822 -22.85 6.64 -6.28
C GLY A 822 -22.77 5.15 -6.56
N LEU A 823 -21.59 4.56 -6.37
CA LEU A 823 -21.34 3.16 -6.75
C LEU A 823 -22.30 2.17 -6.06
N CYS A 824 -22.54 2.35 -4.75
CA CYS A 824 -23.46 1.49 -4.01
C CYS A 824 -24.91 1.62 -4.50
N ARG A 825 -25.36 2.84 -4.79
CA ARG A 825 -26.72 3.09 -5.33
C ARG A 825 -26.89 2.47 -6.71
N GLN A 826 -25.92 2.66 -7.60
CA GLN A 826 -25.93 2.08 -8.94
C GLN A 826 -25.91 0.54 -8.91
N ARG A 827 -25.07 -0.06 -8.05
CA ARG A 827 -25.04 -1.52 -7.87
C ARG A 827 -26.34 -2.06 -7.28
N ASN A 828 -26.94 -1.39 -6.30
CA ASN A 828 -28.25 -1.77 -5.76
C ASN A 828 -29.35 -1.66 -6.83
N ARG A 829 -29.31 -0.63 -7.68
CA ARG A 829 -30.24 -0.46 -8.80
C ARG A 829 -30.14 -1.59 -9.82
N ILE A 830 -28.93 -2.08 -10.09
CA ILE A 830 -28.71 -3.27 -10.91
C ILE A 830 -29.35 -4.48 -10.25
N LEU A 831 -29.12 -4.71 -8.94
CA LEU A 831 -29.71 -5.83 -8.20
C LEU A 831 -31.25 -5.83 -8.23
N ASP A 832 -31.89 -4.66 -8.20
CA ASP A 832 -33.35 -4.54 -8.31
C ASP A 832 -33.91 -4.99 -9.67
N ASN A 833 -33.09 -4.93 -10.72
CA ASN A 833 -33.50 -5.14 -12.11
C ASN A 833 -33.07 -6.49 -12.68
N ILE A 834 -32.55 -7.40 -11.85
CA ILE A 834 -32.11 -8.75 -12.24
C ILE A 834 -32.82 -9.88 -11.46
N PRO A 835 -34.17 -9.92 -11.45
CA PRO A 835 -34.92 -10.86 -10.60
C PRO A 835 -34.71 -12.33 -10.97
N ASP A 836 -34.24 -12.67 -12.17
CA ASP A 836 -34.12 -14.05 -12.63
C ASP A 836 -32.67 -14.54 -12.79
N ALA A 837 -31.67 -13.68 -12.57
CA ALA A 837 -30.27 -14.08 -12.67
C ALA A 837 -29.91 -15.11 -11.59
N GLU A 838 -29.08 -16.10 -11.90
CA GLU A 838 -28.50 -17.05 -10.93
C GLU A 838 -27.12 -16.60 -10.46
N ILE A 839 -26.36 -16.01 -11.38
CA ILE A 839 -25.05 -15.41 -11.12
C ILE A 839 -25.10 -13.97 -11.62
N ILE A 840 -24.66 -13.03 -10.79
CA ILE A 840 -24.33 -11.67 -11.22
C ILE A 840 -22.84 -11.44 -11.10
N LEU A 841 -22.21 -11.01 -12.20
CA LEU A 841 -20.83 -10.55 -12.24
C LEU A 841 -20.81 -9.03 -12.30
N PHE A 842 -20.36 -8.39 -11.21
CA PHE A 842 -20.09 -6.95 -11.22
C PHE A 842 -18.69 -6.69 -11.78
N LEU A 843 -18.63 -5.82 -12.78
CA LEU A 843 -17.40 -5.35 -13.39
C LEU A 843 -17.31 -3.84 -13.30
N ASP A 844 -16.10 -3.34 -13.06
CA ASP A 844 -15.81 -1.93 -13.29
C ASP A 844 -15.81 -1.66 -14.80
N ASP A 845 -16.19 -0.45 -15.18
CA ASP A 845 -16.25 0.02 -16.56
C ASP A 845 -14.87 0.21 -17.21
N ASP A 846 -13.78 -0.04 -16.49
CA ASP A 846 -12.40 -0.03 -16.98
C ASP A 846 -11.65 -1.35 -16.69
N PHE A 847 -12.40 -2.47 -16.59
CA PHE A 847 -11.85 -3.82 -16.46
C PHE A 847 -11.90 -4.62 -17.77
N LEU A 848 -10.75 -5.14 -18.21
CA LEU A 848 -10.61 -6.01 -19.37
C LEU A 848 -10.38 -7.45 -18.96
N MET A 849 -11.27 -8.36 -19.35
CA MET A 849 -11.21 -9.78 -19.01
C MET A 849 -10.56 -10.66 -20.10
N THR A 850 -10.00 -11.81 -19.74
CA THR A 850 -9.58 -12.83 -20.73
C THR A 850 -10.77 -13.42 -21.49
N PRO A 851 -10.60 -13.94 -22.72
CA PRO A 851 -11.71 -14.45 -23.54
C PRO A 851 -12.58 -15.55 -22.90
N ASN A 852 -12.04 -16.32 -21.96
CA ASN A 852 -12.71 -17.43 -21.28
C ASN A 852 -13.25 -17.08 -19.88
N TYR A 853 -13.26 -15.81 -19.49
CA TYR A 853 -13.56 -15.40 -18.12
C TYR A 853 -14.99 -15.76 -17.69
N LEU A 854 -15.98 -15.52 -18.56
CA LEU A 854 -17.38 -15.83 -18.25
C LEU A 854 -17.64 -17.33 -18.18
N GLU A 855 -17.03 -18.11 -19.07
CA GLU A 855 -17.12 -19.57 -19.11
C GLU A 855 -16.56 -20.20 -17.83
N GLU A 856 -15.36 -19.77 -17.41
CA GLU A 856 -14.74 -20.25 -16.18
C GLU A 856 -15.48 -19.78 -14.93
N THR A 857 -16.11 -18.61 -14.96
CA THR A 857 -16.97 -18.13 -13.86
C THR A 857 -18.19 -19.04 -13.72
N GLU A 858 -18.91 -19.31 -14.81
CA GLU A 858 -20.05 -20.22 -14.82
C GLU A 858 -19.65 -21.61 -14.32
N ARG A 859 -18.54 -22.16 -14.84
CA ARG A 859 -17.99 -23.45 -14.45
C ARG A 859 -17.66 -23.52 -12.95
N LEU A 860 -17.04 -22.48 -12.38
CA LEU A 860 -16.69 -22.45 -10.96
C LEU A 860 -17.92 -22.52 -10.06
N PHE A 861 -18.97 -21.73 -10.36
CA PHE A 861 -20.20 -21.73 -9.56
C PHE A 861 -21.05 -22.98 -9.76
N GLN A 862 -20.95 -23.67 -10.90
CA GLN A 862 -21.60 -24.95 -11.13
C GLN A 862 -20.91 -26.09 -10.37
N LEU A 863 -19.57 -26.14 -10.41
CA LEU A 863 -18.78 -27.19 -9.74
C LEU A 863 -18.76 -27.07 -8.22
N HIS A 864 -18.87 -25.85 -7.68
CA HIS A 864 -18.74 -25.58 -6.25
C HIS A 864 -19.96 -24.83 -5.70
N PRO A 865 -21.00 -25.56 -5.25
CA PRO A 865 -22.21 -24.97 -4.68
C PRO A 865 -21.96 -24.15 -3.40
N ASP A 866 -20.88 -24.43 -2.67
CA ASP A 866 -20.48 -23.76 -1.43
C ASP A 866 -19.83 -22.38 -1.66
N ILE A 867 -19.38 -22.10 -2.90
CA ILE A 867 -18.91 -20.78 -3.29
C ILE A 867 -20.12 -19.87 -3.52
N VAL A 868 -20.17 -18.79 -2.74
CA VAL A 868 -21.23 -17.77 -2.81
C VAL A 868 -20.75 -16.49 -3.50
N MET A 869 -19.44 -16.27 -3.53
CA MET A 869 -18.81 -15.13 -4.18
C MET A 869 -17.39 -15.48 -4.63
N CYS A 870 -16.99 -15.02 -5.82
CA CYS A 870 -15.62 -15.13 -6.29
C CYS A 870 -15.08 -13.83 -6.89
N THR A 871 -13.76 -13.72 -6.96
CA THR A 871 -13.02 -12.62 -7.61
C THR A 871 -11.88 -13.18 -8.45
N GLY A 872 -11.58 -12.54 -9.57
CA GLY A 872 -10.47 -12.92 -10.44
C GLY A 872 -9.14 -12.28 -10.06
N THR A 873 -8.06 -12.82 -10.60
CA THR A 873 -6.70 -12.28 -10.51
C THR A 873 -6.54 -11.08 -11.44
N VAL A 874 -6.19 -9.93 -10.88
CA VAL A 874 -5.86 -8.72 -11.64
C VAL A 874 -4.39 -8.79 -12.08
N LEU A 875 -4.14 -9.00 -13.37
CA LEU A 875 -2.82 -9.15 -13.97
C LEU A 875 -1.98 -7.88 -13.89
N ALA A 876 -2.63 -6.73 -14.12
CA ALA A 876 -2.03 -5.42 -13.99
C ALA A 876 -3.10 -4.44 -13.48
N ASP A 877 -2.72 -3.62 -12.51
CA ASP A 877 -3.62 -2.66 -11.89
C ASP A 877 -3.10 -1.23 -12.07
N GLY A 878 -3.71 -0.50 -13.02
CA GLY A 878 -3.37 0.88 -13.35
C GLY A 878 -3.73 1.89 -12.26
N ILE A 879 -4.36 1.48 -11.16
CA ILE A 879 -4.66 2.36 -10.01
C ILE A 879 -3.40 3.04 -9.50
N THR A 880 -2.28 2.31 -9.42
CA THR A 880 -1.04 2.76 -8.80
C THR A 880 -0.15 3.60 -9.71
N GLY A 881 -0.27 3.43 -11.03
CA GLY A 881 0.48 4.17 -12.06
C GLY A 881 -0.34 5.27 -12.76
N PRO A 882 0.09 5.75 -13.95
CA PRO A 882 -0.64 6.75 -14.74
C PRO A 882 -2.00 6.27 -15.27
N GLY A 883 -2.30 4.97 -15.16
CA GLY A 883 -3.39 4.29 -15.86
C GLY A 883 -2.81 3.47 -17.02
N ILE A 884 -3.48 2.39 -17.38
CA ILE A 884 -3.12 1.53 -18.51
C ILE A 884 -4.06 1.92 -19.67
N SER A 885 -3.51 2.10 -20.87
CA SER A 885 -4.35 2.38 -22.04
C SER A 885 -5.17 1.13 -22.42
N VAL A 886 -6.34 1.30 -23.04
CA VAL A 886 -7.17 0.16 -23.51
C VAL A 886 -6.35 -0.76 -24.43
N ARG A 887 -5.53 -0.18 -25.33
CA ARG A 887 -4.67 -0.92 -26.26
C ARG A 887 -3.62 -1.77 -25.55
N ASP A 888 -2.95 -1.21 -24.54
CA ASP A 888 -1.92 -1.95 -23.78
C ASP A 888 -2.54 -2.99 -22.86
N GLY A 889 -3.69 -2.69 -22.27
CA GLY A 889 -4.48 -3.66 -21.50
C GLY A 889 -4.90 -4.87 -22.34
N LEU A 890 -5.40 -4.64 -23.57
CA LEU A 890 -5.75 -5.71 -24.50
C LEU A 890 -4.54 -6.57 -24.87
N ARG A 891 -3.37 -5.98 -25.14
CA ARG A 891 -2.12 -6.72 -25.39
C ARG A 891 -1.73 -7.62 -24.22
N LEU A 892 -1.87 -7.14 -22.98
CA LEU A 892 -1.57 -7.92 -21.78
C LEU A 892 -2.49 -9.13 -21.66
N VAL A 893 -3.80 -8.93 -21.86
CA VAL A 893 -4.80 -10.00 -21.86
C VAL A 893 -4.53 -11.03 -22.96
N GLU A 894 -4.22 -10.59 -24.18
CA GLU A 894 -3.91 -11.47 -25.33
C GLU A 894 -2.61 -12.27 -25.13
N SER A 895 -1.57 -11.66 -24.54
CA SER A 895 -0.29 -12.33 -24.28
C SER A 895 -0.41 -13.53 -23.33
N LYS A 896 -1.36 -13.46 -22.39
CA LYS A 896 -1.64 -14.48 -21.38
C LYS A 896 -2.55 -15.58 -21.90
N SER A 897 -3.53 -15.23 -22.75
CA SER A 897 -4.43 -16.21 -23.40
C SER A 897 -3.67 -17.31 -24.17
N ARG A 898 -2.45 -17.04 -24.63
CA ARG A 898 -1.58 -18.01 -25.32
C ARG A 898 -0.90 -19.01 -24.39
N ARG A 899 -0.90 -18.78 -23.08
CA ARG A 899 -0.27 -19.65 -22.07
C ARG A 899 -1.37 -20.30 -21.21
N ARG A 900 -1.69 -21.55 -21.55
CA ARG A 900 -2.11 -22.65 -20.65
C ARG A 900 -3.58 -23.07 -20.65
N SER A 901 -3.76 -24.35 -20.97
CA SER A 901 -4.81 -25.28 -20.59
C SER A 901 -4.37 -26.03 -19.31
N GLU A 902 -4.82 -25.61 -18.13
CA GLU A 902 -4.74 -26.44 -16.92
C GLU A 902 -6.17 -26.86 -16.50
N PRO A 903 -6.45 -28.17 -16.33
CA PRO A 903 -7.83 -28.67 -16.23
C PRO A 903 -8.50 -28.55 -14.85
N VAL A 904 -7.83 -28.01 -13.82
CA VAL A 904 -8.38 -27.94 -12.45
C VAL A 904 -8.52 -26.50 -11.97
N ALA A 905 -9.76 -26.08 -11.67
CA ALA A 905 -10.07 -24.80 -11.04
C ALA A 905 -9.30 -24.67 -9.72
N ARG A 906 -8.38 -23.70 -9.62
CA ARG A 906 -7.53 -23.47 -8.45
C ARG A 906 -8.02 -22.18 -7.83
N PHE A 907 -8.78 -22.30 -6.76
CA PHE A 907 -9.27 -21.17 -5.97
C PHE A 907 -8.71 -21.22 -4.55
N GLN A 908 -8.70 -20.06 -3.90
CA GLN A 908 -8.28 -19.92 -2.50
C GLN A 908 -9.27 -19.03 -1.74
N PRO A 909 -9.60 -19.32 -0.47
CA PRO A 909 -10.42 -18.45 0.34
C PRO A 909 -9.79 -17.05 0.51
N VAL A 910 -10.60 -16.00 0.41
CA VAL A 910 -10.14 -14.60 0.56
C VAL A 910 -11.02 -13.81 1.52
N TYR A 911 -10.43 -12.76 2.10
CA TYR A 911 -11.14 -11.88 3.03
C TYR A 911 -12.20 -11.03 2.35
N ASN A 912 -12.07 -10.69 1.07
CA ASN A 912 -13.11 -10.03 0.29
C ASN A 912 -12.86 -10.26 -1.19
N ALA A 913 -13.92 -10.22 -1.98
CA ALA A 913 -13.81 -10.09 -3.42
C ALA A 913 -13.37 -8.67 -3.76
N TYR A 914 -12.63 -8.50 -4.85
CA TYR A 914 -12.25 -7.18 -5.33
C TYR A 914 -13.40 -6.57 -6.14
N GLY A 915 -13.75 -5.32 -5.84
CA GLY A 915 -14.93 -4.66 -6.41
C GLY A 915 -14.96 -4.61 -7.94
N CYS A 916 -13.79 -4.62 -8.61
CA CYS A 916 -13.73 -4.50 -10.06
C CYS A 916 -14.12 -5.76 -10.83
N ASN A 917 -14.21 -6.93 -10.17
CA ASN A 917 -14.47 -8.21 -10.82
C ASN A 917 -15.10 -9.28 -9.91
N MET A 918 -16.14 -8.89 -9.16
CA MET A 918 -16.80 -9.77 -8.20
C MET A 918 -18.02 -10.48 -8.81
N ALA A 919 -18.02 -11.82 -8.82
CA ALA A 919 -19.18 -12.63 -9.18
C ALA A 919 -19.87 -13.17 -7.93
N ILE A 920 -21.20 -13.22 -7.93
CA ILE A 920 -22.01 -13.47 -6.74
C ILE A 920 -23.20 -14.37 -7.10
N ARG A 921 -23.48 -15.35 -6.25
CA ARG A 921 -24.68 -16.19 -6.36
C ARG A 921 -25.90 -15.41 -5.86
N THR A 922 -26.83 -15.11 -6.76
CA THR A 922 -27.97 -14.22 -6.48
C THR A 922 -28.98 -14.82 -5.49
N THR A 923 -29.03 -16.15 -5.37
CA THR A 923 -29.91 -16.84 -4.41
C THR A 923 -29.61 -16.40 -2.98
N ILE A 924 -28.34 -16.15 -2.66
CA ILE A 924 -27.91 -15.66 -1.34
C ILE A 924 -28.32 -14.20 -1.13
N ILE A 925 -28.18 -13.37 -2.17
CA ILE A 925 -28.59 -11.96 -2.12
C ILE A 925 -30.08 -11.86 -1.80
N LYS A 926 -30.91 -12.66 -2.50
CA LYS A 926 -32.37 -12.72 -2.29
C LYS A 926 -32.73 -13.29 -0.92
N ALA A 927 -32.11 -14.42 -0.53
CA ALA A 927 -32.39 -15.08 0.74
C ALA A 927 -32.03 -14.21 1.96
N GLY A 928 -30.96 -13.43 1.87
CA GLY A 928 -30.51 -12.53 2.93
C GLY A 928 -31.02 -11.10 2.81
N ASN A 929 -31.77 -10.75 1.75
CA ASN A 929 -32.08 -9.36 1.35
C ASN A 929 -30.85 -8.44 1.43
N LEU A 930 -29.72 -8.90 0.89
CA LEU A 930 -28.43 -8.24 1.01
C LEU A 930 -28.33 -7.05 0.05
N ARG A 931 -27.82 -5.92 0.52
CA ARG A 931 -27.65 -4.68 -0.24
C ARG A 931 -26.27 -4.08 0.00
N PHE A 932 -25.73 -3.39 -1.01
CA PHE A 932 -24.57 -2.52 -0.83
C PHE A 932 -24.94 -1.34 0.08
N ASP A 933 -24.04 -0.94 0.97
CA ASP A 933 -24.33 0.12 1.93
C ASP A 933 -24.25 1.51 1.30
N GLU A 934 -25.40 2.11 1.05
CA GLU A 934 -25.51 3.44 0.44
C GLU A 934 -25.02 4.58 1.36
N ASN A 935 -24.72 4.27 2.62
CA ASN A 935 -24.00 5.19 3.51
C ASN A 935 -22.53 5.39 3.11
N LEU A 936 -22.02 4.64 2.14
CA LEU A 936 -20.69 4.84 1.55
C LEU A 936 -20.82 5.66 0.26
N PRO A 937 -20.64 6.99 0.31
CA PRO A 937 -20.91 7.87 -0.83
C PRO A 937 -19.85 7.79 -1.93
N PHE A 938 -20.17 8.36 -3.10
CA PHE A 938 -19.31 8.45 -4.29
C PHE A 938 -18.77 7.09 -4.78
N TYR A 939 -17.45 6.88 -4.72
CA TYR A 939 -16.80 5.65 -5.18
C TYR A 939 -17.07 4.45 -4.25
N GLY A 940 -17.78 4.65 -3.13
CA GLY A 940 -18.16 3.56 -2.24
C GLY A 940 -17.03 2.94 -1.43
N TRP A 941 -15.80 3.49 -1.46
CA TRP A 941 -14.57 2.87 -0.93
C TRP A 941 -14.78 1.91 0.27
N LEU A 942 -14.46 0.62 0.08
CA LEU A 942 -14.70 -0.53 0.98
C LEU A 942 -16.12 -1.11 0.96
N GLU A 943 -16.93 -0.76 -0.03
CA GLU A 943 -18.21 -1.40 -0.29
C GLU A 943 -18.03 -2.88 -0.63
N ASP A 944 -16.96 -3.21 -1.34
CA ASP A 944 -16.58 -4.57 -1.71
C ASP A 944 -16.27 -5.42 -0.47
N VAL A 945 -15.54 -4.85 0.49
CA VAL A 945 -15.26 -5.49 1.78
C VAL A 945 -16.54 -5.67 2.59
N ASP A 946 -17.37 -4.63 2.73
CA ASP A 946 -18.63 -4.70 3.48
C ASP A 946 -19.55 -5.78 2.92
N PHE A 947 -19.81 -5.75 1.61
CA PHE A 947 -20.71 -6.69 0.95
C PHE A 947 -20.15 -8.12 0.98
N SER A 948 -18.84 -8.30 0.75
CA SER A 948 -18.18 -9.61 0.87
C SER A 948 -18.33 -10.22 2.26
N ARG A 949 -18.39 -9.41 3.32
CA ARG A 949 -18.53 -9.89 4.71
C ARG A 949 -19.98 -10.14 5.12
N LEU A 950 -20.94 -9.52 4.43
CA LEU A 950 -22.35 -9.91 4.53
C LEU A 950 -22.60 -11.25 3.84
N VAL A 951 -22.09 -11.43 2.62
CA VAL A 951 -22.27 -12.65 1.82
C VAL A 951 -21.53 -13.85 2.42
N ALA A 952 -20.35 -13.65 3.01
CA ALA A 952 -19.56 -14.71 3.65
C ALA A 952 -20.27 -15.44 4.81
N ARG A 953 -21.39 -14.91 5.31
CA ARG A 953 -22.23 -15.59 6.33
C ARG A 953 -22.97 -16.80 5.77
N TYR A 954 -23.07 -16.91 4.45
CA TYR A 954 -23.84 -17.93 3.74
C TYR A 954 -22.96 -18.94 2.97
N GLY A 955 -21.64 -18.74 2.90
CA GLY A 955 -20.72 -19.65 2.22
C GLY A 955 -19.32 -19.06 2.01
N GLN A 956 -18.54 -19.67 1.12
CA GLN A 956 -17.15 -19.27 0.87
C GLN A 956 -17.03 -18.08 -0.10
N VAL A 957 -16.13 -17.17 0.23
CA VAL A 957 -15.65 -16.11 -0.66
C VAL A 957 -14.25 -16.47 -1.12
N VAL A 958 -14.04 -16.62 -2.43
CA VAL A 958 -12.78 -17.16 -2.97
C VAL A 958 -12.18 -16.27 -4.06
N SER A 959 -10.88 -16.39 -4.29
CA SER A 959 -10.22 -15.86 -5.48
C SER A 959 -9.81 -17.02 -6.38
N ALA A 960 -10.17 -16.96 -7.66
CA ALA A 960 -9.86 -17.98 -8.65
C ALA A 960 -8.73 -17.50 -9.58
N LYS A 961 -7.70 -18.33 -9.76
CA LYS A 961 -6.53 -17.97 -10.59
C LYS A 961 -6.82 -18.02 -12.08
N GLN A 962 -7.82 -18.79 -12.51
CA GLN A 962 -8.25 -18.89 -13.91
C GLN A 962 -8.95 -17.63 -14.41
N LEU A 963 -9.57 -16.88 -13.50
CA LEU A 963 -10.30 -15.67 -13.81
C LEU A 963 -9.29 -14.52 -13.88
N GLU A 964 -8.68 -14.27 -15.04
CA GLU A 964 -7.65 -13.24 -15.20
C GLU A 964 -8.18 -12.01 -15.93
N GLY A 965 -7.73 -10.82 -15.52
CA GLY A 965 -8.05 -9.59 -16.24
C GLY A 965 -7.14 -8.42 -15.87
N VAL A 966 -7.23 -7.33 -16.63
CA VAL A 966 -6.45 -6.11 -16.42
C VAL A 966 -7.40 -5.00 -15.99
N HIS A 967 -7.05 -4.34 -14.90
CA HIS A 967 -7.77 -3.16 -14.45
C HIS A 967 -7.03 -1.91 -14.94
N LEU A 968 -7.64 -1.17 -15.86
CA LEU A 968 -6.99 -0.05 -16.53
C LEU A 968 -6.70 1.11 -15.57
N GLY A 969 -7.50 1.27 -14.51
CA GLY A 969 -7.24 2.22 -13.43
C GLY A 969 -7.26 3.68 -13.88
N THR A 970 -8.26 4.03 -14.68
CA THR A 970 -8.43 5.34 -15.30
C THR A 970 -8.61 6.45 -14.26
N LYS A 971 -8.04 7.63 -14.55
CA LYS A 971 -8.00 8.77 -13.59
C LYS A 971 -9.21 9.69 -13.70
N VAL A 972 -9.94 9.65 -14.81
CA VAL A 972 -11.15 10.43 -15.04
C VAL A 972 -12.29 9.90 -14.15
N GLY A 973 -13.01 10.82 -13.49
CA GLY A 973 -14.14 10.50 -12.60
C GLY A 973 -13.79 10.17 -11.14
N ARG A 974 -12.51 10.17 -10.74
CA ARG A 974 -12.11 9.87 -9.35
C ARG A 974 -12.41 11.01 -8.36
N SER A 975 -12.65 10.65 -7.11
CA SER A 975 -12.86 11.61 -6.02
C SER A 975 -11.58 12.41 -5.73
N PRO A 976 -11.71 13.71 -5.37
CA PRO A 976 -10.60 14.54 -4.91
C PRO A 976 -9.76 13.87 -3.81
N GLY A 977 -8.47 14.20 -3.75
CA GLY A 977 -7.53 13.63 -2.78
C GLY A 977 -8.01 13.77 -1.34
N VAL A 978 -8.62 14.92 -1.00
CA VAL A 978 -9.20 15.19 0.33
C VAL A 978 -10.31 14.22 0.69
N ARG A 979 -11.30 14.04 -0.20
CA ARG A 979 -12.42 13.12 0.04
C ARG A 979 -11.95 11.70 0.24
N LEU A 980 -11.08 11.22 -0.64
CA LEU A 980 -10.51 9.87 -0.51
C LEU A 980 -9.70 9.72 0.78
N GLY A 981 -8.93 10.73 1.17
CA GLY A 981 -8.19 10.75 2.43
C GLY A 981 -9.10 10.67 3.65
N TYR A 982 -10.25 11.35 3.64
CA TYR A 982 -11.23 11.27 4.73
C TYR A 982 -11.86 9.87 4.81
N SER A 983 -12.29 9.31 3.68
CA SER A 983 -12.86 7.95 3.60
C SER A 983 -11.88 6.86 4.07
N GLN A 984 -10.56 7.07 3.91
CA GLN A 984 -9.52 6.14 4.38
C GLN A 984 -9.54 5.87 5.90
N ILE A 985 -10.17 6.76 6.68
CA ILE A 985 -10.35 6.63 8.13
C ILE A 985 -11.82 6.48 8.51
N ALA A 986 -12.71 7.25 7.88
CA ALA A 986 -14.13 7.22 8.19
C ALA A 986 -14.77 5.86 7.91
N ASN A 987 -14.52 5.28 6.74
CA ASN A 987 -15.18 4.06 6.30
C ASN A 987 -14.75 2.84 7.14
N PRO A 988 -13.45 2.57 7.42
CA PRO A 988 -13.05 1.43 8.23
C PRO A 988 -13.60 1.52 9.65
N VAL A 989 -13.62 2.72 10.26
CA VAL A 989 -14.21 2.91 11.59
C VAL A 989 -15.72 2.65 11.58
N TYR A 990 -16.42 3.14 10.55
CA TYR A 990 -17.85 2.89 10.37
C TYR A 990 -18.15 1.39 10.19
N LEU A 991 -17.42 0.69 9.30
CA LEU A 991 -17.57 -0.76 9.08
C LEU A 991 -17.23 -1.59 10.33
N MET A 992 -16.30 -1.10 11.15
CA MET A 992 -15.98 -1.69 12.45
C MET A 992 -17.16 -1.58 13.43
N ARG A 993 -17.86 -0.43 13.44
CA ARG A 993 -19.12 -0.25 14.20
C ARG A 993 -20.25 -1.12 13.65
N LYS A 994 -20.34 -1.28 12.33
CA LYS A 994 -21.29 -2.15 11.63
C LYS A 994 -21.00 -3.66 11.81
N ARG A 995 -19.83 -4.02 12.35
CA ARG A 995 -19.35 -5.40 12.53
C ARG A 995 -19.12 -6.18 11.23
N THR A 996 -18.94 -5.48 10.11
CA THR A 996 -18.53 -6.10 8.85
C THR A 996 -17.02 -6.07 8.66
N MET A 997 -16.30 -5.25 9.42
CA MET A 997 -14.83 -5.24 9.46
C MET A 997 -14.29 -5.48 10.88
N SER A 998 -13.24 -6.29 11.02
CA SER A 998 -12.57 -6.51 12.31
C SER A 998 -11.69 -5.34 12.71
N VAL A 999 -11.50 -5.12 14.02
CA VAL A 999 -10.63 -4.05 14.56
C VAL A 999 -9.21 -4.14 14.00
N ARG A 1000 -8.65 -5.36 13.94
CA ARG A 1000 -7.30 -5.61 13.42
C ARG A 1000 -7.18 -5.19 11.95
N HIS A 1001 -8.14 -5.59 11.10
CA HIS A 1001 -8.13 -5.23 9.67
C HIS A 1001 -8.29 -3.72 9.48
N ALA A 1002 -9.24 -3.10 10.19
CA ALA A 1002 -9.44 -1.66 10.14
C ALA A 1002 -8.17 -0.90 10.56
N SER A 1003 -7.53 -1.29 11.66
CA SER A 1003 -6.31 -0.62 12.16
C SER A 1003 -5.11 -0.76 11.20
N ILE A 1004 -4.93 -1.95 10.59
CA ILE A 1004 -3.85 -2.17 9.62
C ILE A 1004 -4.09 -1.33 8.37
N GLN A 1005 -5.34 -1.28 7.90
CA GLN A 1005 -5.70 -0.54 6.70
C GLN A 1005 -5.56 0.98 6.88
N ILE A 1006 -6.06 1.52 7.99
CA ILE A 1006 -5.87 2.93 8.36
C ILE A 1006 -4.38 3.24 8.47
N GLY A 1007 -3.62 2.43 9.21
CA GLY A 1007 -2.18 2.63 9.42
C GLY A 1007 -1.39 2.62 8.11
N ARG A 1008 -1.62 1.62 7.25
CA ARG A 1008 -0.95 1.49 5.94
C ARG A 1008 -1.22 2.70 5.06
N ASN A 1009 -2.46 3.16 4.98
CA ASN A 1009 -2.84 4.30 4.15
C ASN A 1009 -2.25 5.61 4.69
N LEU A 1010 -2.31 5.82 6.01
CA LEU A 1010 -1.76 7.00 6.67
C LEU A 1010 -0.24 7.09 6.46
N ILE A 1011 0.49 5.99 6.70
CA ILE A 1011 1.94 5.91 6.48
C ILE A 1011 2.27 6.14 5.01
N ALA A 1012 1.58 5.48 4.09
CA ALA A 1012 1.84 5.63 2.66
C ALA A 1012 1.61 7.07 2.18
N ASN A 1013 0.55 7.73 2.64
CA ASN A 1013 0.28 9.13 2.29
C ASN A 1013 1.31 10.08 2.91
N LEU A 1014 1.73 9.82 4.15
CA LEU A 1014 2.75 10.61 4.84
C LEU A 1014 4.11 10.54 4.14
N VAL A 1015 4.62 9.33 3.93
CA VAL A 1015 5.93 9.10 3.31
C VAL A 1015 5.93 9.61 1.86
N LYS A 1016 4.89 9.30 1.09
CA LYS A 1016 4.80 9.72 -0.31
C LYS A 1016 4.41 11.17 -0.51
N ALA A 1017 4.00 11.91 0.54
CA ALA A 1017 3.79 13.36 0.41
C ALA A 1017 5.09 14.15 0.29
N TRP A 1018 6.23 13.55 0.67
CA TRP A 1018 7.56 14.17 0.55
C TRP A 1018 8.11 14.10 -0.88
N ARG A 1019 7.73 13.06 -1.63
CA ARG A 1019 7.97 12.91 -3.07
C ARG A 1019 6.69 12.41 -3.73
N PRO A 1020 5.70 13.30 -3.95
CA PRO A 1020 4.43 12.89 -4.51
C PRO A 1020 4.63 12.42 -5.94
N GLU A 1021 4.01 11.28 -6.24
CA GLU A 1021 3.86 10.79 -7.61
C GLU A 1021 3.02 11.83 -8.39
N PRO A 1022 3.38 12.21 -9.63
CA PRO A 1022 2.68 13.25 -10.40
C PRO A 1022 1.17 13.05 -10.54
N TRP A 1023 0.70 11.80 -10.49
CA TRP A 1023 -0.69 11.38 -10.69
C TRP A 1023 -1.46 11.09 -9.39
N VAL A 1024 -0.89 11.35 -8.20
CA VAL A 1024 -1.58 11.13 -6.92
C VAL A 1024 -1.47 12.35 -6.00
N ASP A 1025 -2.61 12.94 -5.65
CA ASP A 1025 -2.68 14.00 -4.64
C ASP A 1025 -2.50 13.47 -3.20
N ARG A 1026 -1.24 13.24 -2.82
CA ARG A 1026 -0.86 12.76 -1.48
C ARG A 1026 -1.11 13.82 -0.40
N LYS A 1027 -0.98 15.10 -0.73
CA LYS A 1027 -1.18 16.21 0.22
C LYS A 1027 -2.66 16.39 0.57
N GLY A 1028 -3.54 16.36 -0.42
CA GLY A 1028 -4.99 16.36 -0.18
C GLY A 1028 -5.43 15.15 0.63
N ARG A 1029 -4.90 13.96 0.33
CA ARG A 1029 -5.20 12.76 1.15
C ARG A 1029 -4.78 12.92 2.61
N LEU A 1030 -3.62 13.51 2.89
CA LEU A 1030 -3.22 13.82 4.28
C LEU A 1030 -4.15 14.81 4.94
N LYS A 1031 -4.59 15.86 4.24
CA LYS A 1031 -5.58 16.82 4.74
C LYS A 1031 -6.90 16.11 5.09
N GLY A 1032 -7.40 15.25 4.20
CA GLY A 1032 -8.59 14.43 4.45
C GLY A 1032 -8.45 13.50 5.66
N ASN A 1033 -7.31 12.81 5.78
CA ASN A 1033 -6.99 11.99 6.94
C ASN A 1033 -7.01 12.81 8.24
N ALA A 1034 -6.43 14.01 8.24
CA ALA A 1034 -6.43 14.88 9.42
C ALA A 1034 -7.86 15.30 9.83
N MET A 1035 -8.72 15.64 8.85
CA MET A 1035 -10.13 15.99 9.09
C MET A 1035 -10.91 14.81 9.66
N ALA A 1036 -10.73 13.61 9.11
CA ALA A 1036 -11.38 12.41 9.65
C ALA A 1036 -10.88 12.07 11.06
N CYS A 1037 -9.59 12.23 11.36
CA CYS A 1037 -9.07 12.09 12.72
C CYS A 1037 -9.71 13.09 13.69
N LEU A 1038 -9.91 14.34 13.26
CA LEU A 1038 -10.58 15.35 14.07
C LEU A 1038 -12.03 14.96 14.36
N ASP A 1039 -12.78 14.57 13.33
CA ASP A 1039 -14.17 14.12 13.47
C ASP A 1039 -14.30 12.86 14.33
N LEU A 1040 -13.29 11.98 14.29
CA LEU A 1040 -13.21 10.82 15.17
C LEU A 1040 -13.01 11.23 16.64
N LEU A 1041 -12.14 12.20 16.90
CA LEU A 1041 -11.87 12.71 18.26
C LEU A 1041 -13.07 13.47 18.83
N THR A 1042 -13.82 14.21 18.00
CA THR A 1042 -15.02 14.94 18.40
C THR A 1042 -16.29 14.08 18.40
N GLY A 1043 -16.19 12.80 18.01
CA GLY A 1043 -17.33 11.87 17.95
C GLY A 1043 -18.33 12.13 16.81
N LYS A 1044 -17.98 12.97 15.84
CA LYS A 1044 -18.82 13.35 14.68
C LYS A 1044 -18.54 12.55 13.42
N LEU A 1045 -17.60 11.61 13.47
CA LEU A 1045 -17.18 10.81 12.32
C LEU A 1045 -18.35 10.01 11.73
N ALA A 1046 -18.72 10.38 10.51
CA ALA A 1046 -19.63 9.64 9.65
C ALA A 1046 -19.07 9.61 8.20
N PRO A 1047 -19.24 8.52 7.44
CA PRO A 1047 -18.82 8.45 6.03
C PRO A 1047 -19.44 9.53 5.14
N GLN A 1048 -20.69 9.93 5.42
CA GLN A 1048 -21.44 10.93 4.66
C GLN A 1048 -20.85 12.34 4.75
N ASN A 1049 -20.08 12.65 5.81
CA ASN A 1049 -19.41 13.95 5.95
C ASN A 1049 -18.49 14.24 4.75
N VAL A 1050 -18.07 13.21 4.00
CA VAL A 1050 -17.25 13.38 2.80
C VAL A 1050 -17.95 14.14 1.68
N GLU A 1051 -19.29 14.17 1.66
CA GLU A 1051 -20.09 14.92 0.69
C GLU A 1051 -19.98 16.43 0.89
N ALA A 1052 -19.76 16.86 2.14
CA ALA A 1052 -19.57 18.26 2.51
C ALA A 1052 -18.14 18.77 2.34
N LEU A 1053 -17.20 17.90 1.92
CA LEU A 1053 -15.78 18.27 1.74
C LEU A 1053 -15.53 18.73 0.31
N GLU A 1054 -14.87 19.88 0.14
CA GLU A 1054 -14.36 20.38 -1.14
C GLU A 1054 -12.91 19.93 -1.41
#